data_AF-A0A316NMI2-F1
#
_entry.id   AF-A0A316NMI2-F1
#
_cell.length_a   1.000
_cell.length_b   1.000
_cell.length_c   1.000
_cell.angle_alpha   90.00
_cell.angle_beta   90.00
_cell.angle_gamma   90.00
#
_symmetry.space_group_name_H-M   'P 1'
#
loop_
_entity.id
_entity.type
_entity.pdbx_description
1 polymer ?
#
loop_
_entity_poly.entity_id
_entity_poly.type
_entity_poly.pdbx_seq_one_letter_code
_entity_poly.pdbx_strand_id
1 'polypeptide(L)'
;MKKVTKFLSILLLVAMCMSLFGGSAYAFELDGNDSSSAPTVVNDGVQFGGDDAYLDGGSSGSLSTLELGDGSAEPTKEAPTPTPADPVVVNDTTSVKYDSLEEALAAANAGETLTFLKPIKSTSAVNISKAVNINCVYGWTINGGLNVNADVKLAGMIEMNSVISVNNRTLTIDGGYIDAANRFSVNGGLVKIDNETVISGETNIFTGMNSNQIAIYSGFFKYNPAGFSVPGTVVNGDVTVTDTTGVYGFSDFTGFEVAVGSTKYQASLNGSYYETLQAAFDAAKNGETVYVLKQTGDNNLSDAALNGSKNIVLNLNNEEITAGNITVNTGSTLTIMNGWIDQSIENHGTLTVSGNAKVATLRVKGGAAYINGKVDILNTDDGSTYMSDSNASIGEINVYSTPNLYISGGTVGKISANNTGAPKLVTGGTWKDGNVSGYVADSYEAAQEVAGEWIVKAKGAAPVVPTPTPGIPTTPPSPTGAPVNATITLDNGTRAYQYNQLGKNNPALRFTANPAGNVTYVTAYTASGAQTLIEGTHYSYNRQNGQILLYSTYVESIKAQTVTLYFYFSGETNPASATVYVVPYYSLNTSSYTRSSGSAVYFTLSTGSAYGYRYGTSADFSKATALPAGSYSETQSGSYTTLRFTNSFLDSLANGSYYFFYVLDNNNTRVCMNSGSSALRISGSGSPVVPPTIDDYMVDYISGIDSWYSGDEKLGFRIQPNIGKNGGIAVDGYKVPGEDYVDRGTGLIYLGINYLNDLATGWHTLTVYYDTMFQNPNRSIQFYVGPSLKAVDTDKHVINSSKDLKFVCSDTIDPKNVRVGSGNGWLEEGSQFTISGNGRYITLKAKFLNARTAGETYTLNVKTTSGEWTSCNFRILTTAQAASSPRTGDNSNIGLWLVFMAVSGGAVAVALPKLKKGKD
;
A
#
# COMPACT_ATOMS: atom_id res chain seq x y z
N MET A 1 -53.08 28.86 -41.30
CA MET A 1 -52.54 30.09 -41.92
C MET A 1 -51.72 30.84 -40.84
N LYS A 2 -50.42 31.10 -41.12
CA LYS A 2 -49.41 31.85 -40.31
C LYS A 2 -48.99 31.23 -38.96
N LYS A 3 -47.72 31.16 -38.52
CA LYS A 3 -46.32 31.32 -39.01
C LYS A 3 -45.49 30.98 -37.73
N VAL A 4 -44.63 29.96 -37.66
CA VAL A 4 -43.22 29.88 -38.13
C VAL A 4 -42.48 31.21 -38.01
N THR A 5 -41.41 31.26 -37.19
CA THR A 5 -40.06 31.81 -37.47
C THR A 5 -39.37 32.19 -36.15
N LYS A 6 -38.49 31.31 -35.60
CA LYS A 6 -37.36 31.68 -34.72
C LYS A 6 -36.39 30.52 -34.39
N PHE A 7 -36.63 29.31 -34.91
CA PHE A 7 -35.69 28.19 -34.85
C PHE A 7 -34.79 28.02 -36.09
N LEU A 8 -34.90 28.90 -37.11
CA LEU A 8 -34.27 28.73 -38.42
C LEU A 8 -33.12 29.71 -38.72
N SER A 9 -32.78 30.63 -37.78
CA SER A 9 -31.77 31.68 -38.02
C SER A 9 -30.39 31.41 -37.40
N ILE A 10 -30.26 30.39 -36.54
CA ILE A 10 -28.98 30.05 -35.87
C ILE A 10 -28.31 28.83 -36.51
N LEU A 11 -29.07 27.97 -37.20
CA LEU A 11 -28.51 26.79 -37.88
C LEU A 11 -28.00 27.09 -39.30
N LEU A 12 -28.37 28.23 -39.89
CA LEU A 12 -28.06 28.58 -41.30
C LEU A 12 -26.86 29.53 -41.46
N LEU A 13 -26.28 30.08 -40.39
CA LEU A 13 -25.25 31.13 -40.47
C LEU A 13 -23.80 30.68 -40.25
N VAL A 14 -23.52 29.45 -39.81
CA VAL A 14 -22.13 28.97 -39.69
C VAL A 14 -21.88 27.62 -40.39
N ALA A 15 -22.90 27.06 -41.03
CA ALA A 15 -22.71 26.17 -42.19
C ALA A 15 -22.24 26.94 -43.45
N MET A 16 -22.13 28.27 -43.36
CA MET A 16 -21.73 29.17 -44.46
C MET A 16 -20.22 29.51 -44.46
N CYS A 17 -19.43 28.94 -43.55
CA CYS A 17 -17.97 29.10 -43.51
C CYS A 17 -17.20 27.86 -43.99
N MET A 18 -17.87 26.82 -44.48
CA MET A 18 -17.22 25.73 -45.20
C MET A 18 -17.81 25.61 -46.60
N SER A 19 -16.92 25.65 -47.59
CA SER A 19 -17.13 25.52 -49.04
C SER A 19 -17.51 26.80 -49.79
N LEU A 20 -16.51 27.55 -50.26
CA LEU A 20 -16.39 27.87 -51.70
C LEU A 20 -14.99 28.46 -52.02
N PHE A 21 -14.35 27.81 -53.01
CA PHE A 21 -13.13 28.18 -53.75
C PHE A 21 -11.78 28.06 -53.02
N GLY A 22 -10.80 27.29 -53.48
CA GLY A 22 -10.66 26.55 -54.74
C GLY A 22 -9.21 26.60 -55.23
N GLY A 23 -8.63 25.42 -55.49
CA GLY A 23 -7.70 25.21 -56.60
C GLY A 23 -6.23 25.60 -56.43
N SER A 24 -5.37 24.61 -56.21
CA SER A 24 -4.22 24.20 -57.06
C SER A 24 -3.48 23.09 -56.28
N ALA A 25 -3.35 21.84 -56.73
CA ALA A 25 -2.88 21.34 -58.02
C ALA A 25 -1.59 22.04 -58.46
N TYR A 26 -0.46 21.51 -58.00
CA TYR A 26 0.80 21.57 -58.75
C TYR A 26 1.21 20.13 -59.04
N ALA A 27 0.76 19.63 -60.19
CA ALA A 27 1.61 18.83 -61.04
C ALA A 27 2.08 19.80 -62.13
N PHE A 28 3.40 20.03 -62.19
CA PHE A 28 4.06 20.61 -63.35
C PHE A 28 5.09 19.57 -63.80
N GLU A 29 4.92 19.12 -65.03
CA GLU A 29 5.72 18.14 -65.74
C GLU A 29 6.24 18.82 -67.02
N LEU A 30 7.38 18.32 -67.56
CA LEU A 30 8.10 18.70 -68.79
C LEU A 30 8.94 20.00 -68.72
N ASP A 31 10.20 20.07 -69.15
CA ASP A 31 11.03 19.28 -70.07
C ASP A 31 12.54 19.53 -69.81
N GLY A 32 13.43 18.60 -70.22
CA GLY A 32 14.83 18.96 -70.54
C GLY A 32 15.95 17.95 -70.23
N ASN A 33 15.97 16.86 -70.99
CA ASN A 33 17.07 15.97 -71.39
C ASN A 33 18.53 16.46 -71.19
N ASP A 34 19.43 15.60 -70.68
CA ASP A 34 20.50 14.98 -71.49
C ASP A 34 21.47 14.11 -70.65
N SER A 35 21.61 12.85 -71.08
CA SER A 35 22.83 12.00 -71.04
C SER A 35 23.43 11.59 -69.67
N SER A 36 24.04 10.43 -69.46
CA SER A 36 24.18 9.14 -70.15
C SER A 36 24.97 8.21 -69.21
N SER A 37 24.91 6.91 -69.46
CA SER A 37 25.99 5.92 -69.25
C SER A 37 26.47 5.58 -67.81
N ALA A 38 26.19 4.34 -67.39
CA ALA A 38 27.26 3.43 -66.91
C ALA A 38 28.19 3.09 -68.12
N PRO A 39 29.41 2.46 -68.02
CA PRO A 39 29.95 1.65 -66.91
C PRO A 39 31.52 1.65 -66.75
N THR A 40 32.00 0.74 -65.89
CA THR A 40 33.23 -0.13 -66.00
C THR A 40 34.67 0.38 -65.74
N VAL A 41 35.35 -0.38 -64.84
CA VAL A 41 36.75 -0.92 -64.89
C VAL A 41 37.85 0.16 -64.64
N VAL A 42 38.90 -0.05 -63.83
CA VAL A 42 40.10 -0.88 -64.11
C VAL A 42 40.86 -1.29 -62.84
N ASN A 43 41.40 -2.50 -62.95
CA ASN A 43 42.42 -3.21 -62.20
C ASN A 43 43.80 -2.49 -62.15
N ASP A 44 44.58 -2.76 -61.09
CA ASP A 44 46.05 -2.89 -61.02
C ASP A 44 46.42 -2.81 -59.51
N GLY A 45 47.00 -3.80 -58.83
CA GLY A 45 47.97 -4.79 -59.25
C GLY A 45 49.37 -4.35 -58.82
N VAL A 46 49.81 -4.64 -57.57
CA VAL A 46 51.23 -4.67 -57.18
C VAL A 46 51.50 -5.77 -56.14
N GLN A 47 52.53 -6.57 -56.44
CA GLN A 47 53.02 -7.81 -55.84
C GLN A 47 53.95 -7.65 -54.61
N PHE A 48 54.35 -8.83 -54.10
CA PHE A 48 55.56 -9.25 -53.37
C PHE A 48 55.38 -9.36 -51.84
N GLY A 49 55.62 -10.50 -51.19
CA GLY A 49 56.07 -11.83 -51.61
C GLY A 49 56.48 -12.67 -50.39
N GLY A 50 56.32 -13.99 -50.48
CA GLY A 50 57.06 -15.08 -49.78
C GLY A 50 57.02 -15.17 -48.25
N ASP A 51 57.13 -16.31 -47.59
CA ASP A 51 57.40 -17.70 -48.00
C ASP A 51 57.09 -18.64 -46.80
N ASP A 52 56.76 -19.91 -47.11
CA ASP A 52 57.06 -21.17 -46.39
C ASP A 52 56.48 -21.45 -44.97
N ALA A 53 56.00 -22.64 -44.58
CA ALA A 53 56.10 -24.04 -45.02
C ALA A 53 54.90 -24.82 -44.39
N TYR A 54 54.15 -25.70 -45.09
CA TYR A 54 54.41 -27.10 -45.52
C TYR A 54 53.93 -28.19 -44.51
N LEU A 55 53.25 -29.22 -45.07
CA LEU A 55 52.81 -30.55 -44.54
C LEU A 55 51.44 -30.63 -43.84
N ASP A 56 50.56 -31.59 -44.10
CA ASP A 56 50.53 -32.77 -45.01
C ASP A 56 49.11 -33.40 -44.99
N GLY A 57 48.74 -34.02 -46.11
CA GLY A 57 47.95 -35.26 -46.27
C GLY A 57 46.55 -35.35 -45.66
N GLY A 58 45.46 -35.54 -46.41
CA GLY A 58 45.30 -36.31 -47.64
C GLY A 58 44.45 -37.56 -47.37
N SER A 59 43.30 -37.70 -48.04
CA SER A 59 42.82 -39.00 -48.53
C SER A 59 41.68 -38.82 -49.53
N SER A 60 41.67 -39.73 -50.49
CA SER A 60 41.16 -39.66 -51.85
C SER A 60 39.84 -40.43 -52.03
N GLY A 61 39.12 -40.10 -53.11
CA GLY A 61 37.97 -40.87 -53.60
C GLY A 61 37.46 -40.33 -54.93
N SER A 62 38.09 -40.78 -56.01
CA SER A 62 38.04 -40.26 -57.39
C SER A 62 36.84 -40.71 -58.24
N LEU A 63 36.74 -40.06 -59.42
CA LEU A 63 36.07 -40.35 -60.71
C LEU A 63 34.73 -39.63 -60.96
N SER A 64 34.51 -38.93 -62.07
CA SER A 64 35.31 -38.53 -63.24
C SER A 64 34.41 -37.68 -64.18
N THR A 65 34.96 -36.65 -64.86
CA THR A 65 34.64 -36.16 -66.24
C THR A 65 33.18 -35.80 -66.59
N LEU A 66 32.80 -34.80 -67.39
CA LEU A 66 33.37 -33.68 -68.14
C LEU A 66 32.14 -32.98 -68.77
N GLU A 67 32.27 -31.70 -69.09
CA GLU A 67 31.49 -30.92 -70.08
C GLU A 67 30.15 -30.25 -69.73
N LEU A 68 29.98 -29.16 -70.48
CA LEU A 68 29.12 -28.00 -70.36
C LEU A 68 27.84 -28.20 -71.21
N GLY A 69 26.79 -27.44 -70.88
CA GLY A 69 25.78 -27.01 -71.87
C GLY A 69 24.33 -27.18 -71.42
N ASP A 70 23.60 -26.06 -71.48
CA ASP A 70 22.15 -25.81 -71.61
C ASP A 70 21.13 -26.78 -70.94
N GLY A 71 20.05 -26.37 -70.28
CA GLY A 71 19.07 -25.36 -70.64
C GLY A 71 17.73 -26.04 -70.91
N SER A 72 16.91 -26.32 -69.89
CA SER A 72 15.43 -26.25 -69.94
C SER A 72 14.81 -26.69 -68.62
N ALA A 73 13.66 -26.10 -68.32
CA ALA A 73 12.97 -26.13 -67.03
C ALA A 73 12.06 -27.36 -66.85
N GLU A 74 12.04 -27.90 -65.63
CA GLU A 74 10.87 -28.54 -65.02
C GLU A 74 10.66 -27.95 -63.61
N PRO A 75 9.42 -27.66 -63.17
CA PRO A 75 9.17 -27.12 -61.85
C PRO A 75 9.30 -28.22 -60.80
N THR A 76 10.18 -28.02 -59.82
CA THR A 76 10.32 -28.87 -58.65
C THR A 76 9.10 -28.77 -57.74
N LYS A 77 8.56 -29.95 -57.42
CA LYS A 77 7.48 -30.22 -56.47
C LYS A 77 7.79 -29.65 -55.09
N GLU A 78 6.88 -28.82 -54.55
CA GLU A 78 6.94 -28.30 -53.18
C GLU A 78 7.04 -29.43 -52.14
N ALA A 79 7.88 -29.21 -51.13
CA ALA A 79 8.01 -30.11 -49.98
C ALA A 79 6.71 -30.13 -49.14
N PRO A 80 6.32 -31.27 -48.56
CA PRO A 80 5.09 -31.34 -47.76
C PRO A 80 5.22 -30.49 -46.50
N THR A 81 4.26 -29.58 -46.30
CA THR A 81 4.05 -28.89 -45.03
C THR A 81 3.75 -29.90 -43.91
N PRO A 82 4.43 -29.83 -42.74
CA PRO A 82 4.15 -30.71 -41.62
C PRO A 82 2.74 -30.42 -41.06
N THR A 83 1.98 -31.49 -40.81
CA THR A 83 0.70 -31.42 -40.10
C THR A 83 0.93 -30.90 -38.67
N PRO A 84 0.18 -29.90 -38.18
CA PRO A 84 0.32 -29.41 -36.80
C PRO A 84 0.08 -30.54 -35.80
N ALA A 85 0.92 -30.64 -34.77
CA ALA A 85 0.69 -31.58 -33.68
C ALA A 85 -0.58 -31.18 -32.90
N ASP A 86 -1.28 -32.16 -32.34
CA ASP A 86 -2.38 -31.84 -31.42
C ASP A 86 -1.80 -31.30 -30.12
N PRO A 87 -2.36 -30.21 -29.56
CA PRO A 87 -1.87 -29.65 -28.32
C PRO A 87 -2.07 -30.60 -27.14
N VAL A 88 -1.10 -30.60 -26.22
CA VAL A 88 -1.06 -31.48 -25.05
C VAL A 88 -1.19 -30.72 -23.73
N VAL A 89 -0.99 -29.40 -23.72
CA VAL A 89 -1.18 -28.53 -22.55
C VAL A 89 -1.99 -27.30 -22.92
N VAL A 90 -2.84 -26.82 -22.02
CA VAL A 90 -3.48 -25.51 -22.10
C VAL A 90 -3.09 -24.66 -20.89
N ASN A 91 -2.89 -23.37 -21.11
CA ASN A 91 -2.79 -22.40 -20.03
C ASN A 91 -4.20 -21.86 -19.74
N ASP A 92 -4.74 -22.14 -18.57
CA ASP A 92 -6.14 -21.85 -18.24
C ASP A 92 -6.43 -20.35 -18.17
N THR A 93 -5.42 -19.55 -17.78
CA THR A 93 -5.54 -18.09 -17.68
C THR A 93 -5.66 -17.45 -19.06
N THR A 94 -4.88 -17.92 -20.03
CA THR A 94 -4.79 -17.31 -21.37
C THR A 94 -5.57 -18.06 -22.44
N SER A 95 -6.05 -19.27 -22.13
CA SER A 95 -6.63 -20.24 -23.07
C SER A 95 -5.72 -20.64 -24.23
N VAL A 96 -4.42 -20.32 -24.17
CA VAL A 96 -3.43 -20.70 -25.19
C VAL A 96 -3.08 -22.18 -25.01
N LYS A 97 -3.03 -22.89 -26.14
CA LYS A 97 -2.70 -24.32 -26.21
C LYS A 97 -1.27 -24.52 -26.73
N TYR A 98 -0.59 -25.51 -26.19
CA TYR A 98 0.82 -25.81 -26.48
C TYR A 98 0.98 -27.28 -26.84
N ASP A 99 1.93 -27.56 -27.73
CA ASP A 99 2.20 -28.91 -28.24
C ASP A 99 3.14 -29.69 -27.32
N SER A 100 3.78 -29.01 -26.36
CA SER A 100 4.61 -29.61 -25.31
C SER A 100 4.48 -28.92 -23.94
N LEU A 101 4.86 -29.64 -22.88
CA LEU A 101 4.93 -29.10 -21.53
C LEU A 101 6.03 -28.05 -21.39
N GLU A 102 7.17 -28.26 -22.04
CA GLU A 102 8.32 -27.37 -22.03
C GLU A 102 7.98 -26.01 -22.63
N GLU A 103 7.24 -25.99 -23.75
CA GLU A 103 6.73 -24.74 -24.36
C GLU A 103 5.74 -24.03 -23.43
N ALA A 104 4.79 -24.78 -22.85
CA ALA A 104 3.82 -24.22 -21.92
C ALA A 104 4.50 -23.60 -20.68
N LEU A 105 5.49 -24.28 -20.11
CA LEU A 105 6.28 -23.80 -18.96
C LEU A 105 7.13 -22.57 -19.33
N ALA A 106 7.70 -22.54 -20.54
CA ALA A 106 8.46 -21.40 -21.03
C ALA A 106 7.56 -20.16 -21.19
N ALA A 107 6.33 -20.35 -21.68
CA ALA A 107 5.38 -19.28 -21.95
C ALA A 107 4.61 -18.79 -20.71
N ALA A 108 4.37 -19.66 -19.71
CA ALA A 108 3.59 -19.32 -18.52
C ALA A 108 4.18 -18.15 -17.70
N ASN A 109 3.33 -17.34 -17.08
CA ASN A 109 3.71 -16.36 -16.06
C ASN A 109 3.52 -16.91 -14.65
N ALA A 110 4.11 -16.24 -13.66
CA ALA A 110 3.95 -16.65 -12.27
C ALA A 110 2.48 -16.54 -11.81
N GLY A 111 1.98 -17.59 -11.15
CA GLY A 111 0.61 -17.73 -10.66
C GLY A 111 -0.36 -18.38 -11.66
N GLU A 112 0.04 -18.59 -12.92
CA GLU A 112 -0.82 -19.21 -13.93
C GLU A 112 -0.95 -20.73 -13.77
N THR A 113 -2.05 -21.28 -14.28
CA THR A 113 -2.35 -22.71 -14.24
C THR A 113 -2.18 -23.35 -15.62
N LEU A 114 -1.40 -24.43 -15.67
CA LEU A 114 -1.20 -25.27 -16.85
C LEU A 114 -1.94 -26.59 -16.66
N THR A 115 -2.95 -26.83 -17.48
CA THR A 115 -3.74 -28.06 -17.45
C THR A 115 -3.34 -28.97 -18.59
N PHE A 116 -3.07 -30.25 -18.28
CA PHE A 116 -2.76 -31.23 -19.31
C PHE A 116 -4.05 -31.58 -20.05
N LEU A 117 -3.96 -31.70 -21.36
CA LEU A 117 -5.07 -32.12 -22.23
C LEU A 117 -4.97 -33.60 -22.61
N LYS A 118 -3.79 -34.19 -22.43
CA LYS A 118 -3.44 -35.59 -22.71
C LYS A 118 -2.38 -36.07 -21.69
N PRO A 119 -2.19 -37.39 -21.50
CA PRO A 119 -1.12 -37.89 -20.66
C PRO A 119 0.26 -37.43 -21.18
N ILE A 120 1.15 -37.02 -20.29
CA ILE A 120 2.51 -36.58 -20.63
C ILE A 120 3.54 -37.51 -20.00
N LYS A 121 4.55 -37.90 -20.79
CA LYS A 121 5.70 -38.68 -20.33
C LYS A 121 6.99 -37.91 -20.55
N SER A 122 7.62 -37.51 -19.46
CA SER A 122 8.90 -36.78 -19.49
C SER A 122 10.06 -37.75 -19.32
N THR A 123 10.71 -38.12 -20.43
CA THR A 123 11.89 -38.99 -20.42
C THR A 123 13.19 -38.25 -20.11
N SER A 124 13.17 -36.92 -20.28
CA SER A 124 14.27 -36.01 -19.93
C SER A 124 13.89 -35.20 -18.69
N ALA A 125 14.90 -34.64 -18.00
CA ALA A 125 14.68 -33.85 -16.80
C ALA A 125 13.87 -32.58 -17.12
N VAL A 126 12.73 -32.40 -16.45
CA VAL A 126 11.90 -31.20 -16.57
C VAL A 126 12.34 -30.18 -15.53
N ASN A 127 12.45 -28.92 -15.92
CA ASN A 127 12.86 -27.84 -15.03
C ASN A 127 11.72 -26.81 -14.93
N ILE A 128 11.22 -26.59 -13.72
CA ILE A 128 10.21 -25.57 -13.47
C ILE A 128 10.85 -24.41 -12.73
N SER A 129 11.02 -23.30 -13.43
CA SER A 129 11.73 -22.11 -12.93
C SER A 129 10.81 -20.90 -12.71
N LYS A 130 9.50 -21.05 -12.95
CA LYS A 130 8.47 -20.04 -12.69
C LYS A 130 7.44 -20.62 -11.72
N ALA A 131 6.88 -19.77 -10.87
CA ALA A 131 5.92 -20.23 -9.87
C ALA A 131 4.58 -20.50 -10.55
N VAL A 132 4.26 -21.75 -10.86
CA VAL A 132 3.07 -22.13 -11.66
C VAL A 132 2.28 -23.22 -10.94
N ASN A 133 1.00 -23.32 -11.29
CA ASN A 133 0.19 -24.47 -10.93
C ASN A 133 0.14 -25.42 -12.14
N ILE A 134 0.39 -26.71 -11.93
CA ILE A 134 0.30 -27.73 -12.96
C ILE A 134 -0.77 -28.73 -12.56
N ASN A 135 -1.79 -28.84 -13.39
CA ASN A 135 -2.91 -29.73 -13.21
C ASN A 135 -2.79 -30.92 -14.16
N CYS A 136 -2.32 -32.04 -13.62
CA CYS A 136 -2.00 -33.28 -14.30
C CYS A 136 -3.23 -34.20 -14.41
N VAL A 137 -4.41 -33.66 -14.78
CA VAL A 137 -5.68 -34.43 -14.77
C VAL A 137 -5.61 -35.70 -15.61
N TYR A 138 -4.84 -35.69 -16.70
CA TYR A 138 -4.67 -36.85 -17.59
C TYR A 138 -3.39 -37.67 -17.31
N GLY A 139 -2.63 -37.32 -16.27
CA GLY A 139 -1.42 -38.06 -15.87
C GLY A 139 -0.11 -37.43 -16.33
N TRP A 140 0.86 -37.46 -15.43
CA TRP A 140 2.27 -37.12 -15.70
C TRP A 140 3.22 -38.22 -15.23
N THR A 141 3.86 -38.90 -16.17
CA THR A 141 4.94 -39.86 -15.88
C THR A 141 6.30 -39.16 -15.95
N ILE A 142 6.99 -39.07 -14.82
CA ILE A 142 8.29 -38.39 -14.68
C ILE A 142 9.41 -39.45 -14.65
N ASN A 143 9.99 -39.73 -15.81
CA ASN A 143 11.09 -40.69 -15.96
C ASN A 143 12.47 -40.03 -15.97
N GLY A 144 12.59 -38.80 -16.46
CA GLY A 144 13.86 -38.08 -16.54
C GLY A 144 14.22 -37.26 -15.31
N GLY A 145 13.31 -37.17 -14.33
CA GLY A 145 13.43 -36.34 -13.13
C GLY A 145 12.71 -35.00 -13.28
N LEU A 146 12.46 -34.35 -12.15
CA LEU A 146 11.84 -33.03 -12.07
C LEU A 146 12.63 -32.13 -11.13
N ASN A 147 12.99 -30.94 -11.59
CA ASN A 147 13.69 -29.94 -10.80
C ASN A 147 12.75 -28.76 -10.55
N VAL A 148 12.36 -28.58 -9.30
CA VAL A 148 11.49 -27.50 -8.83
C VAL A 148 12.36 -26.36 -8.31
N ASN A 149 12.54 -25.35 -9.16
CA ASN A 149 13.38 -24.16 -8.89
C ASN A 149 12.56 -22.88 -8.63
N ALA A 150 11.23 -23.01 -8.68
CA ALA A 150 10.25 -22.00 -8.30
C ALA A 150 9.20 -22.63 -7.37
N ASP A 151 8.27 -21.83 -6.83
CA ASP A 151 7.18 -22.38 -6.00
C ASP A 151 6.11 -22.96 -6.89
N VAL A 152 5.94 -24.28 -6.82
CA VAL A 152 5.11 -25.02 -7.76
C VAL A 152 4.00 -25.72 -7.00
N LYS A 153 2.81 -25.68 -7.58
CA LYS A 153 1.67 -26.48 -7.13
C LYS A 153 1.40 -27.57 -8.16
N LEU A 154 1.42 -28.83 -7.76
CA LEU A 154 1.03 -29.96 -8.60
C LEU A 154 -0.26 -30.57 -8.07
N ALA A 155 -1.16 -30.94 -8.98
CA ALA A 155 -2.37 -31.66 -8.66
C ALA A 155 -2.67 -32.70 -9.75
N GLY A 156 -3.47 -33.71 -9.43
CA GLY A 156 -3.87 -34.75 -10.38
C GLY A 156 -2.99 -36.00 -10.31
N MET A 157 -2.85 -36.72 -11.43
CA MET A 157 -2.15 -38.02 -11.47
C MET A 157 -0.67 -37.85 -11.79
N ILE A 158 0.21 -38.37 -10.94
CA ILE A 158 1.66 -38.25 -11.09
C ILE A 158 2.33 -39.60 -10.81
N GLU A 159 3.13 -40.08 -11.76
CA GLU A 159 3.96 -41.26 -11.60
C GLU A 159 5.44 -40.81 -11.48
N MET A 160 6.01 -41.03 -10.31
CA MET A 160 7.35 -40.55 -9.93
C MET A 160 8.39 -41.67 -10.08
N ASN A 161 8.80 -41.94 -11.32
CA ASN A 161 9.85 -42.95 -11.59
C ASN A 161 11.28 -42.42 -11.36
N SER A 162 11.44 -41.11 -11.36
CA SER A 162 12.70 -40.44 -11.05
C SER A 162 12.58 -39.48 -9.88
N VAL A 163 13.73 -39.10 -9.33
CA VAL A 163 13.81 -38.16 -8.20
C VAL A 163 13.17 -36.83 -8.58
N ILE A 164 12.28 -36.33 -7.72
CA ILE A 164 11.81 -34.94 -7.77
C ILE A 164 12.69 -34.13 -6.82
N SER A 165 13.48 -33.22 -7.38
CA SER A 165 14.39 -32.34 -6.65
C SER A 165 13.71 -31.00 -6.35
N VAL A 166 13.51 -30.70 -5.07
CA VAL A 166 12.93 -29.43 -4.60
C VAL A 166 14.06 -28.54 -4.10
N ASN A 167 14.38 -27.51 -4.89
CA ASN A 167 15.60 -26.73 -4.72
C ASN A 167 15.30 -25.38 -4.07
N ASN A 168 15.49 -25.33 -2.76
CA ASN A 168 15.26 -24.19 -1.90
C ASN A 168 13.86 -23.59 -2.02
N ARG A 169 12.90 -24.32 -2.58
CA ARG A 169 11.57 -23.84 -2.96
C ARG A 169 10.47 -24.69 -2.35
N THR A 170 9.22 -24.32 -2.61
CA THR A 170 8.08 -25.05 -2.09
C THR A 170 7.42 -25.81 -3.22
N LEU A 171 7.34 -27.13 -3.07
CA LEU A 171 6.50 -27.97 -3.92
C LEU A 171 5.25 -28.32 -3.12
N THR A 172 4.10 -27.78 -3.54
CA THR A 172 2.81 -28.16 -2.97
C THR A 172 2.18 -29.23 -3.85
N ILE A 173 1.89 -30.40 -3.29
CA ILE A 173 1.01 -31.38 -3.89
C ILE A 173 -0.38 -31.14 -3.30
N ASP A 174 -1.32 -30.79 -4.18
CA ASP A 174 -2.63 -30.28 -3.79
C ASP A 174 -3.75 -31.14 -4.37
N GLY A 175 -3.84 -32.36 -3.86
CA GLY A 175 -4.83 -33.35 -4.26
C GLY A 175 -4.43 -34.14 -5.50
N GLY A 176 -5.13 -35.26 -5.68
CA GLY A 176 -4.85 -36.24 -6.72
C GLY A 176 -4.09 -37.45 -6.20
N TYR A 177 -3.28 -38.04 -7.07
CA TYR A 177 -2.66 -39.34 -6.86
C TYR A 177 -1.18 -39.33 -7.26
N ILE A 178 -0.33 -39.84 -6.37
CA ILE A 178 1.09 -40.06 -6.61
C ILE A 178 1.40 -41.56 -6.53
N ASP A 179 1.84 -42.13 -7.65
CA ASP A 179 2.56 -43.40 -7.66
C ASP A 179 4.06 -43.15 -7.52
N ALA A 180 4.59 -43.42 -6.32
CA ALA A 180 5.97 -43.15 -5.96
C ALA A 180 6.87 -44.38 -6.11
N ALA A 181 7.48 -44.55 -7.29
CA ALA A 181 8.59 -45.48 -7.47
C ALA A 181 9.94 -44.90 -7.01
N ASN A 182 10.01 -43.58 -6.82
CA ASN A 182 11.18 -42.85 -6.35
C ASN A 182 10.83 -41.86 -5.21
N ARG A 183 11.82 -41.12 -4.72
CA ARG A 183 11.67 -40.20 -3.57
C ARG A 183 11.89 -38.73 -3.94
N PHE A 184 11.45 -37.85 -3.03
CA PHE A 184 11.84 -36.45 -3.06
C PHE A 184 13.30 -36.27 -2.64
N SER A 185 13.98 -35.32 -3.28
CA SER A 185 15.25 -34.78 -2.80
C SER A 185 15.05 -33.31 -2.49
N VAL A 186 15.03 -32.95 -1.20
CA VAL A 186 14.71 -31.59 -0.76
C VAL A 186 15.98 -30.90 -0.26
N ASN A 187 16.48 -29.95 -1.04
CA ASN A 187 17.67 -29.17 -0.72
C ASN A 187 17.25 -27.76 -0.30
N GLY A 188 17.10 -27.54 1.02
CA GLY A 188 16.71 -26.28 1.68
C GLY A 188 15.35 -25.68 1.29
N GLY A 189 14.46 -26.52 0.76
CA GLY A 189 13.06 -26.21 0.45
C GLY A 189 12.07 -27.01 1.31
N LEU A 190 10.81 -27.09 0.88
CA LEU A 190 9.73 -27.80 1.56
C LEU A 190 8.78 -28.48 0.56
N VAL A 191 8.46 -29.75 0.80
CA VAL A 191 7.31 -30.43 0.16
C VAL A 191 6.10 -30.25 1.06
N LYS A 192 5.01 -29.69 0.54
CA LYS A 192 3.73 -29.61 1.22
C LYS A 192 2.77 -30.60 0.58
N ILE A 193 2.07 -31.39 1.39
CA ILE A 193 1.05 -32.32 0.90
C ILE A 193 -0.28 -31.94 1.53
N ASP A 194 -1.28 -31.70 0.68
CA ASP A 194 -2.60 -31.22 1.09
C ASP A 194 -3.71 -31.77 0.18
N ASN A 195 -4.95 -31.32 0.43
CA ASN A 195 -6.17 -31.65 -0.32
C ASN A 195 -6.36 -33.16 -0.56
N GLU A 196 -6.21 -33.96 0.50
CA GLU A 196 -6.48 -35.40 0.51
C GLU A 196 -5.67 -36.19 -0.54
N THR A 197 -4.47 -35.73 -0.87
CA THR A 197 -3.56 -36.40 -1.80
C THR A 197 -3.34 -37.87 -1.42
N VAL A 198 -3.46 -38.78 -2.40
CA VAL A 198 -3.17 -40.21 -2.23
C VAL A 198 -1.75 -40.52 -2.69
N ILE A 199 -0.95 -41.21 -1.87
CA ILE A 199 0.42 -41.64 -2.18
C ILE A 199 0.58 -43.14 -1.90
N SER A 200 0.69 -43.96 -2.95
CA SER A 200 0.60 -45.43 -2.84
C SER A 200 1.78 -46.22 -3.41
N GLY A 201 2.85 -45.56 -3.85
CA GLY A 201 3.95 -46.22 -4.57
C GLY A 201 4.74 -47.28 -3.78
N GLU A 202 5.67 -47.95 -4.45
CA GLU A 202 6.54 -48.97 -3.83
C GLU A 202 7.62 -48.36 -2.92
N THR A 203 7.94 -47.08 -3.09
CA THR A 203 8.97 -46.39 -2.31
C THR A 203 8.35 -45.60 -1.17
N ASN A 204 8.89 -45.77 0.05
CA ASN A 204 8.59 -44.88 1.17
C ASN A 204 9.27 -43.52 0.96
N ILE A 205 8.52 -42.56 0.43
CA ILE A 205 8.98 -41.20 0.11
C ILE A 205 9.55 -40.44 1.30
N PHE A 206 9.19 -40.83 2.52
CA PHE A 206 9.63 -40.16 3.75
C PHE A 206 11.04 -40.56 4.20
N THR A 207 11.62 -41.60 3.60
CA THR A 207 12.90 -42.17 4.03
C THR A 207 14.04 -41.16 3.85
N GLY A 208 14.67 -40.78 4.96
CA GLY A 208 15.77 -39.81 4.95
C GLY A 208 15.31 -38.34 4.91
N MET A 209 14.01 -38.07 5.08
CA MET A 209 13.46 -36.73 5.23
C MET A 209 13.33 -36.34 6.71
N ASN A 210 13.27 -35.03 6.99
CA ASN A 210 12.90 -34.48 8.29
C ASN A 210 11.70 -33.51 8.17
N SER A 211 11.15 -33.08 9.30
CA SER A 211 9.95 -32.22 9.38
C SER A 211 10.13 -30.82 8.78
N ASN A 212 11.35 -30.38 8.48
CA ASN A 212 11.58 -29.12 7.75
C ASN A 212 11.55 -29.32 6.22
N GLN A 213 11.66 -30.56 5.76
CA GLN A 213 11.69 -30.90 4.32
C GLN A 213 10.34 -31.33 3.79
N ILE A 214 9.45 -31.80 4.65
CA ILE A 214 8.10 -32.19 4.28
C ILE A 214 7.11 -31.84 5.40
N ALA A 215 5.97 -31.29 5.00
CA ALA A 215 4.86 -30.93 5.88
C ALA A 215 3.56 -31.49 5.29
N ILE A 216 2.87 -32.31 6.07
CA ILE A 216 1.65 -32.99 5.63
C ILE A 216 0.46 -32.39 6.37
N TYR A 217 -0.46 -31.82 5.60
CA TYR A 217 -1.69 -31.20 6.08
C TYR A 217 -2.88 -32.15 5.97
N SER A 218 -2.96 -32.91 4.87
CA SER A 218 -3.96 -33.96 4.67
C SER A 218 -3.50 -34.98 3.63
N GLY A 219 -4.06 -36.19 3.64
CA GLY A 219 -3.81 -37.20 2.59
C GLY A 219 -3.89 -38.65 3.05
N PHE A 220 -3.78 -39.56 2.09
CA PHE A 220 -3.74 -41.00 2.30
C PHE A 220 -2.40 -41.56 1.85
N PHE A 221 -1.74 -42.32 2.73
CA PHE A 221 -0.35 -42.74 2.55
C PHE A 221 -0.21 -44.22 2.81
N LYS A 222 0.44 -44.94 1.90
CA LYS A 222 0.76 -46.35 2.11
C LYS A 222 1.75 -46.59 3.25
N TYR A 223 2.63 -45.63 3.52
CA TYR A 223 3.64 -45.68 4.59
C TYR A 223 3.34 -44.65 5.69
N ASN A 224 3.79 -44.92 6.91
CA ASN A 224 3.45 -44.12 8.09
C ASN A 224 4.03 -42.67 8.02
N PRO A 225 3.17 -41.63 8.04
CA PRO A 225 3.58 -40.23 7.95
C PRO A 225 3.75 -39.50 9.30
N ALA A 226 3.60 -40.17 10.45
CA ALA A 226 3.46 -39.52 11.78
C ALA A 226 4.59 -38.57 12.23
N GLY A 227 5.77 -38.61 11.61
CA GLY A 227 6.87 -37.66 11.88
C GLY A 227 6.81 -36.35 11.09
N PHE A 228 5.85 -36.22 10.17
CA PHE A 228 5.82 -35.16 9.14
C PHE A 228 4.48 -34.41 9.09
N SER A 229 3.49 -34.88 9.86
CA SER A 229 2.19 -34.24 9.97
C SER A 229 2.32 -32.91 10.74
N VAL A 230 1.69 -31.85 10.24
CA VAL A 230 1.77 -30.54 10.90
C VAL A 230 0.95 -30.53 12.21
N PRO A 231 1.30 -29.68 13.19
CA PRO A 231 0.47 -29.51 14.38
C PRO A 231 -1.00 -29.22 14.00
N GLY A 232 -1.94 -29.86 14.70
CA GLY A 232 -3.38 -29.73 14.40
C GLY A 232 -3.96 -30.85 13.53
N THR A 233 -3.13 -31.74 13.00
CA THR A 233 -3.56 -32.92 12.22
C THR A 233 -3.50 -34.20 13.05
N VAL A 234 -4.23 -35.23 12.62
CA VAL A 234 -4.20 -36.57 13.21
C VAL A 234 -3.77 -37.59 12.17
N VAL A 235 -2.94 -38.55 12.59
CA VAL A 235 -2.56 -39.70 11.77
C VAL A 235 -3.36 -40.92 12.23
N ASN A 236 -4.30 -41.35 11.39
CA ASN A 236 -5.06 -42.59 11.56
C ASN A 236 -4.34 -43.73 10.83
N GLY A 237 -4.08 -44.86 11.50
CA GLY A 237 -3.50 -46.06 10.89
C GLY A 237 -4.55 -47.07 10.46
N ASP A 238 -4.12 -48.05 9.66
CA ASP A 238 -4.94 -49.18 9.19
C ASP A 238 -6.18 -48.77 8.39
N VAL A 239 -6.09 -47.65 7.67
CA VAL A 239 -7.17 -47.14 6.81
C VAL A 239 -7.14 -47.87 5.47
N THR A 240 -8.27 -48.45 5.06
CA THR A 240 -8.42 -49.01 3.70
C THR A 240 -8.66 -47.89 2.70
N VAL A 241 -7.75 -47.73 1.76
CA VAL A 241 -7.81 -46.73 0.68
C VAL A 241 -8.19 -47.45 -0.60
N THR A 242 -9.29 -47.03 -1.21
CA THR A 242 -9.84 -47.66 -2.44
C THR A 242 -10.09 -46.62 -3.51
N ASP A 243 -9.79 -46.93 -4.77
CA ASP A 243 -10.18 -46.08 -5.90
C ASP A 243 -11.61 -46.40 -6.34
N THR A 244 -12.58 -45.97 -5.54
CA THR A 244 -14.02 -46.21 -5.80
C THR A 244 -14.51 -45.63 -7.12
N THR A 245 -13.83 -44.59 -7.63
CA THR A 245 -14.21 -43.90 -8.86
C THR A 245 -13.51 -44.45 -10.11
N GLY A 246 -12.45 -45.24 -9.93
CA GLY A 246 -11.55 -45.68 -11.00
C GLY A 246 -10.81 -44.52 -11.69
N VAL A 247 -10.85 -43.31 -11.12
CA VAL A 247 -10.29 -42.09 -11.73
C VAL A 247 -8.77 -42.10 -11.69
N TYR A 248 -8.18 -42.72 -10.67
CA TYR A 248 -6.73 -42.73 -10.44
C TYR A 248 -6.06 -44.05 -10.84
N GLY A 249 -6.82 -45.14 -10.91
CA GLY A 249 -6.39 -46.45 -11.41
C GLY A 249 -5.43 -47.22 -10.49
N PHE A 250 -5.32 -46.85 -9.21
CA PHE A 250 -4.43 -47.55 -8.26
C PHE A 250 -5.09 -48.78 -7.65
N SER A 251 -4.27 -49.75 -7.22
CA SER A 251 -4.74 -50.91 -6.48
C SER A 251 -5.01 -50.56 -5.02
N ASP A 252 -6.15 -51.02 -4.49
CA ASP A 252 -6.52 -50.84 -3.09
C ASP A 252 -5.38 -51.24 -2.14
N PHE A 253 -5.18 -50.44 -1.10
CA PHE A 253 -4.16 -50.71 -0.08
C PHE A 253 -4.65 -50.32 1.31
N THR A 254 -4.04 -50.95 2.32
CA THR A 254 -4.18 -50.50 3.71
C THR A 254 -3.02 -49.59 4.05
N GLY A 255 -3.30 -48.41 4.59
CA GLY A 255 -2.30 -47.40 4.89
C GLY A 255 -2.72 -46.48 6.04
N PHE A 256 -2.32 -45.23 5.93
CA PHE A 256 -2.48 -44.19 6.93
C PHE A 256 -3.21 -42.99 6.33
N GLU A 257 -4.09 -42.38 7.08
CA GLU A 257 -4.73 -41.12 6.73
C GLU A 257 -4.15 -40.03 7.63
N VAL A 258 -3.75 -38.91 7.04
CA VAL A 258 -3.55 -37.65 7.77
C VAL A 258 -4.78 -36.81 7.55
N ALA A 259 -5.51 -36.53 8.63
CA ALA A 259 -6.73 -35.74 8.60
C ALA A 259 -6.54 -34.41 9.34
N VAL A 260 -7.19 -33.37 8.83
CA VAL A 260 -7.32 -32.10 9.57
C VAL A 260 -8.45 -32.26 10.58
N GLY A 261 -8.08 -32.34 11.86
CA GLY A 261 -9.02 -32.60 12.94
C GLY A 261 -9.27 -34.08 13.20
N SER A 262 -10.20 -34.34 14.10
CA SER A 262 -10.54 -35.71 14.50
C SER A 262 -11.95 -35.77 15.07
N THR A 263 -12.65 -36.87 14.80
CA THR A 263 -13.91 -37.22 15.47
C THR A 263 -13.70 -37.90 16.82
N LYS A 264 -12.45 -38.19 17.18
CA LYS A 264 -12.08 -38.94 18.40
C LYS A 264 -11.20 -38.13 19.35
N TYR A 265 -10.21 -37.43 18.83
CA TYR A 265 -9.21 -36.73 19.63
C TYR A 265 -9.48 -35.22 19.66
N GLN A 266 -9.32 -34.60 20.82
CA GLN A 266 -9.57 -33.17 21.00
C GLN A 266 -8.29 -32.34 20.96
N ALA A 267 -7.17 -32.92 21.39
CA ALA A 267 -5.90 -32.21 21.49
C ALA A 267 -4.72 -33.12 21.17
N SER A 268 -3.59 -32.50 20.85
CA SER A 268 -2.31 -33.16 20.69
C SER A 268 -1.21 -32.47 21.50
N LEU A 269 -0.25 -33.27 21.95
CA LEU A 269 0.92 -32.83 22.71
C LEU A 269 2.10 -33.73 22.33
N ASN A 270 3.19 -33.13 21.84
CA ASN A 270 4.41 -33.84 21.46
C ASN A 270 4.17 -35.08 20.55
N GLY A 271 3.24 -34.97 19.60
CA GLY A 271 2.88 -36.04 18.66
C GLY A 271 1.97 -37.14 19.23
N SER A 272 1.55 -37.03 20.50
CA SER A 272 0.53 -37.89 21.10
C SER A 272 -0.84 -37.23 21.02
N TYR A 273 -1.90 -38.04 20.83
CA TYR A 273 -3.28 -37.58 20.70
C TYR A 273 -4.09 -37.91 21.95
N TYR A 274 -4.96 -36.99 22.36
CA TYR A 274 -5.73 -37.08 23.60
C TYR A 274 -7.23 -36.92 23.30
N GLU A 275 -8.04 -37.82 23.84
CA GLU A 275 -9.50 -37.83 23.63
C GLU A 275 -10.20 -36.68 24.36
N THR A 276 -9.58 -36.12 25.40
CA THR A 276 -10.10 -34.96 26.15
C THR A 276 -9.03 -33.89 26.32
N LEU A 277 -9.46 -32.63 26.41
CA LEU A 277 -8.55 -31.53 26.73
C LEU A 277 -7.95 -31.68 28.14
N GLN A 278 -8.73 -32.20 29.10
CA GLN A 278 -8.24 -32.46 30.46
C GLN A 278 -7.05 -33.44 30.44
N ALA A 279 -7.15 -34.54 29.69
CA ALA A 279 -6.08 -35.52 29.61
C ALA A 279 -4.79 -34.91 29.01
N ALA A 280 -4.93 -34.00 28.04
CA ALA A 280 -3.80 -33.25 27.49
C ALA A 280 -3.19 -32.30 28.54
N PHE A 281 -4.00 -31.58 29.31
CA PHE A 281 -3.51 -30.70 30.39
C PHE A 281 -2.80 -31.50 31.50
N ASP A 282 -3.30 -32.68 31.84
CA ASP A 282 -2.71 -33.56 32.84
C ASP A 282 -1.36 -34.13 32.37
N ALA A 283 -1.23 -34.43 31.08
CA ALA A 283 0.01 -34.91 30.49
C ALA A 283 1.07 -33.81 30.30
N ALA A 284 0.65 -32.56 30.03
CA ALA A 284 1.55 -31.45 29.73
C ALA A 284 2.49 -31.09 30.90
N LYS A 285 3.75 -30.80 30.57
CA LYS A 285 4.80 -30.30 31.46
C LYS A 285 5.02 -28.79 31.26
N ASN A 286 5.77 -28.19 32.19
CA ASN A 286 6.07 -26.75 32.13
C ASN A 286 6.80 -26.37 30.84
N GLY A 287 6.29 -25.34 30.15
CA GLY A 287 6.80 -24.82 28.88
C GLY A 287 6.26 -25.55 27.65
N GLU A 288 5.49 -26.63 27.80
CA GLU A 288 4.96 -27.38 26.66
C GLU A 288 3.73 -26.70 26.04
N THR A 289 3.49 -27.00 24.76
CA THR A 289 2.34 -26.50 24.00
C THR A 289 1.36 -27.63 23.72
N VAL A 290 0.13 -27.44 24.19
CA VAL A 290 -1.03 -28.27 23.84
C VAL A 290 -1.70 -27.65 22.62
N TYR A 291 -1.87 -28.45 21.58
CA TYR A 291 -2.47 -28.04 20.31
C TYR A 291 -3.89 -28.58 20.22
N VAL A 292 -4.88 -27.70 20.09
CA VAL A 292 -6.28 -28.11 19.86
C VAL A 292 -6.41 -28.66 18.44
N LEU A 293 -7.02 -29.83 18.31
CA LEU A 293 -7.33 -30.41 17.01
C LEU A 293 -8.63 -29.80 16.49
N LYS A 294 -8.77 -29.65 15.17
CA LYS A 294 -10.04 -29.20 14.59
C LYS A 294 -11.17 -30.13 15.03
N GLN A 295 -12.22 -29.52 15.57
CA GLN A 295 -13.41 -30.21 16.05
C GLN A 295 -14.27 -30.60 14.83
N THR A 296 -14.48 -31.90 14.61
CA THR A 296 -15.28 -32.41 13.48
C THR A 296 -16.37 -33.36 13.96
N GLY A 297 -17.56 -33.27 13.34
CA GLY A 297 -18.74 -34.02 13.77
C GLY A 297 -19.23 -33.58 15.16
N ASP A 298 -19.47 -34.56 16.05
CA ASP A 298 -19.93 -34.32 17.43
C ASP A 298 -18.78 -34.12 18.44
N ASN A 299 -17.52 -34.18 17.99
CA ASN A 299 -16.36 -34.00 18.86
C ASN A 299 -16.22 -32.52 19.21
N ASN A 300 -16.66 -32.17 20.42
CA ASN A 300 -16.57 -30.84 21.01
C ASN A 300 -15.51 -30.85 22.10
N LEU A 301 -14.82 -29.72 22.31
CA LEU A 301 -13.81 -29.61 23.35
C LEU A 301 -14.46 -29.83 24.72
N SER A 302 -13.88 -30.72 25.53
CA SER A 302 -14.36 -30.98 26.89
C SER A 302 -13.96 -29.84 27.84
N ASP A 303 -14.70 -29.67 28.92
CA ASP A 303 -14.25 -28.85 30.04
C ASP A 303 -12.86 -29.30 30.52
N ALA A 304 -12.00 -28.36 30.90
CA ALA A 304 -10.66 -28.66 31.41
C ALA A 304 -10.21 -27.67 32.48
N ALA A 305 -9.49 -28.18 33.48
CA ALA A 305 -8.89 -27.40 34.54
C ALA A 305 -7.36 -27.58 34.55
N LEU A 306 -6.64 -26.47 34.45
CA LEU A 306 -5.19 -26.46 34.59
C LEU A 306 -4.82 -26.42 36.08
N ASN A 307 -4.17 -27.48 36.54
CA ASN A 307 -3.86 -27.75 37.94
C ASN A 307 -2.35 -27.91 38.19
N GLY A 308 -1.96 -27.92 39.47
CA GLY A 308 -0.63 -28.36 39.89
C GLY A 308 0.50 -27.37 39.63
N SER A 309 0.19 -26.07 39.59
CA SER A 309 1.14 -24.99 39.32
C SER A 309 1.89 -25.15 37.99
N LYS A 310 1.20 -25.69 36.99
CA LYS A 310 1.75 -25.89 35.65
C LYS A 310 1.80 -24.59 34.86
N ASN A 311 2.81 -24.43 34.02
CA ASN A 311 2.93 -23.33 33.06
C ASN A 311 2.92 -23.88 31.64
N ILE A 312 1.82 -23.71 30.89
CA ILE A 312 1.67 -24.29 29.55
C ILE A 312 1.12 -23.28 28.54
N VAL A 313 1.30 -23.59 27.27
CA VAL A 313 0.67 -22.89 26.14
C VAL A 313 -0.47 -23.73 25.59
N LEU A 314 -1.62 -23.11 25.37
CA LEU A 314 -2.74 -23.65 24.59
C LEU A 314 -2.79 -22.93 23.25
N ASN A 315 -2.45 -23.67 22.19
CA ASN A 315 -2.56 -23.20 20.82
C ASN A 315 -3.86 -23.73 20.21
N LEU A 316 -4.75 -22.82 19.81
CA LEU A 316 -6.06 -23.16 19.28
C LEU A 316 -6.02 -23.51 17.77
N ASN A 317 -4.85 -23.45 17.12
CA ASN A 317 -4.66 -23.81 15.71
C ASN A 317 -5.59 -23.08 14.72
N ASN A 318 -5.93 -21.82 15.04
CA ASN A 318 -6.87 -20.94 14.35
C ASN A 318 -8.32 -21.44 14.35
N GLU A 319 -8.67 -22.38 15.24
CA GLU A 319 -10.03 -22.88 15.41
C GLU A 319 -10.88 -21.94 16.26
N GLU A 320 -12.19 -22.00 16.03
CA GLU A 320 -13.23 -21.45 16.89
C GLU A 320 -13.82 -22.57 17.76
N ILE A 321 -13.61 -22.46 19.06
CA ILE A 321 -14.01 -23.44 20.05
C ILE A 321 -15.34 -23.00 20.66
N THR A 322 -16.42 -23.70 20.30
CA THR A 322 -17.80 -23.36 20.66
C THR A 322 -18.35 -24.14 21.86
N ALA A 323 -17.54 -25.02 22.46
CA ALA A 323 -17.90 -25.84 23.60
C ALA A 323 -16.67 -26.09 24.49
N GLY A 324 -16.88 -26.39 25.76
CA GLY A 324 -15.81 -26.64 26.73
C GLY A 324 -15.31 -25.39 27.43
N ASN A 325 -15.52 -25.33 28.74
CA ASN A 325 -15.03 -24.26 29.61
C ASN A 325 -13.64 -24.58 30.12
N ILE A 326 -12.82 -23.54 30.28
CA ILE A 326 -11.45 -23.67 30.80
C ILE A 326 -11.36 -23.03 32.17
N THR A 327 -10.81 -23.75 33.15
CA THR A 327 -10.47 -23.20 34.46
C THR A 327 -8.95 -23.15 34.63
N VAL A 328 -8.41 -22.00 35.00
CA VAL A 328 -6.99 -21.84 35.35
C VAL A 328 -6.88 -21.71 36.87
N ASN A 329 -6.43 -22.76 37.56
CA ASN A 329 -6.35 -22.75 39.02
C ASN A 329 -5.11 -22.03 39.55
N THR A 330 -5.19 -21.58 40.80
CA THR A 330 -4.15 -20.84 41.51
C THR A 330 -2.77 -21.50 41.37
N GLY A 331 -1.75 -20.68 41.12
CA GLY A 331 -0.37 -21.13 40.91
C GLY A 331 -0.06 -21.60 39.49
N SER A 332 -1.07 -21.88 38.67
CA SER A 332 -0.88 -22.28 37.27
C SER A 332 -0.82 -21.06 36.33
N THR A 333 -0.16 -21.23 35.20
CA THR A 333 -0.03 -20.23 34.13
C THR A 333 -0.49 -20.83 32.81
N LEU A 334 -1.43 -20.18 32.14
CA LEU A 334 -1.94 -20.55 30.83
C LEU A 334 -1.71 -19.41 29.85
N THR A 335 -1.12 -19.71 28.68
CA THR A 335 -1.06 -18.77 27.56
C THR A 335 -1.89 -19.29 26.41
N ILE A 336 -2.82 -18.48 25.89
CA ILE A 336 -3.69 -18.83 24.77
C ILE A 336 -3.22 -18.09 23.51
N MET A 337 -3.14 -18.79 22.38
CA MET A 337 -2.72 -18.23 21.10
C MET A 337 -3.44 -18.86 19.90
N ASN A 338 -3.45 -18.12 18.79
CA ASN A 338 -3.93 -18.55 17.47
C ASN A 338 -5.35 -19.13 17.45
N GLY A 339 -6.39 -18.32 17.64
CA GLY A 339 -7.79 -18.79 17.49
C GLY A 339 -8.76 -18.16 18.47
N TRP A 340 -9.95 -18.75 18.60
CA TRP A 340 -11.04 -18.19 19.40
C TRP A 340 -11.66 -19.24 20.32
N ILE A 341 -11.81 -18.91 21.60
CA ILE A 341 -12.70 -19.61 22.52
C ILE A 341 -14.01 -18.83 22.60
N ASP A 342 -15.08 -19.35 22.01
CA ASP A 342 -16.45 -18.80 22.07
C ASP A 342 -17.20 -19.24 23.34
N GLN A 343 -16.45 -19.61 24.39
CA GLN A 343 -16.95 -20.07 25.67
C GLN A 343 -16.34 -19.26 26.82
N SER A 344 -16.58 -19.73 28.06
CA SER A 344 -16.09 -19.06 29.25
C SER A 344 -14.77 -19.63 29.74
N ILE A 345 -13.88 -18.73 30.18
CA ILE A 345 -12.67 -19.06 30.93
C ILE A 345 -12.81 -18.52 32.35
N GLU A 346 -12.67 -19.37 33.35
CA GLU A 346 -12.58 -18.97 34.75
C GLU A 346 -11.11 -18.97 35.20
N ASN A 347 -10.56 -17.80 35.53
CA ASN A 347 -9.17 -17.65 35.94
C ASN A 347 -9.04 -17.33 37.43
N HIS A 348 -8.29 -18.18 38.13
CA HIS A 348 -7.78 -18.00 39.51
C HIS A 348 -6.24 -17.92 39.56
N GLY A 349 -5.57 -18.30 38.46
CA GLY A 349 -4.11 -18.30 38.31
C GLY A 349 -3.61 -17.16 37.43
N THR A 350 -2.62 -17.44 36.58
CA THR A 350 -2.12 -16.49 35.57
C THR A 350 -2.60 -16.88 34.18
N LEU A 351 -3.29 -15.98 33.49
CA LEU A 351 -3.75 -16.16 32.12
C LEU A 351 -3.16 -15.11 31.20
N THR A 352 -2.70 -15.51 30.01
CA THR A 352 -2.34 -14.59 28.92
C THR A 352 -3.18 -14.88 27.69
N VAL A 353 -3.87 -13.88 27.15
CA VAL A 353 -4.55 -13.91 25.85
C VAL A 353 -3.66 -13.20 24.84
N SER A 354 -3.01 -13.97 23.96
CA SER A 354 -2.04 -13.44 22.98
C SER A 354 -2.71 -12.58 21.90
N GLY A 355 -1.94 -11.73 21.20
CA GLY A 355 -2.46 -10.78 20.21
C GLY A 355 -3.28 -11.38 19.05
N ASN A 356 -3.13 -12.67 18.79
CA ASN A 356 -3.84 -13.43 17.77
C ASN A 356 -4.87 -14.42 18.36
N ALA A 357 -5.24 -14.24 19.63
CA ALA A 357 -6.28 -15.00 20.29
C ALA A 357 -7.48 -14.12 20.63
N LYS A 358 -8.66 -14.76 20.65
CA LYS A 358 -9.92 -14.18 21.10
C LYS A 358 -10.55 -15.07 22.18
N VAL A 359 -11.16 -14.46 23.19
CA VAL A 359 -11.98 -15.14 24.21
C VAL A 359 -13.33 -14.44 24.30
N ALA A 360 -14.43 -15.18 24.19
CA ALA A 360 -15.77 -14.60 24.30
C ALA A 360 -16.05 -14.12 25.73
N THR A 361 -15.94 -15.00 26.73
CA THR A 361 -16.13 -14.60 28.13
C THR A 361 -14.93 -14.97 28.98
N LEU A 362 -14.30 -13.99 29.60
CA LEU A 362 -13.26 -14.19 30.60
C LEU A 362 -13.78 -13.76 31.97
N ARG A 363 -13.76 -14.68 32.95
CA ARG A 363 -14.05 -14.40 34.34
C ARG A 363 -12.77 -14.46 35.17
N VAL A 364 -12.42 -13.37 35.85
CA VAL A 364 -11.20 -13.28 36.68
C VAL A 364 -11.59 -13.25 38.17
N LYS A 365 -11.36 -14.37 38.86
CA LYS A 365 -11.70 -14.63 40.28
C LYS A 365 -10.42 -14.82 41.10
N GLY A 366 -9.57 -13.81 41.07
CA GLY A 366 -8.23 -13.86 41.61
C GLY A 366 -7.17 -14.06 40.52
N GLY A 367 -5.91 -14.00 40.95
CA GLY A 367 -4.75 -14.12 40.04
C GLY A 367 -4.59 -12.93 39.09
N ALA A 368 -3.95 -13.17 37.94
CA ALA A 368 -3.60 -12.15 36.95
C ALA A 368 -4.02 -12.56 35.53
N ALA A 369 -4.66 -11.65 34.80
CA ALA A 369 -4.99 -11.83 33.38
C ALA A 369 -4.28 -10.76 32.53
N TYR A 370 -3.50 -11.18 31.54
CA TYR A 370 -2.80 -10.32 30.59
C TYR A 370 -3.51 -10.38 29.24
N ILE A 371 -4.05 -9.25 28.79
CA ILE A 371 -4.85 -9.17 27.56
C ILE A 371 -4.04 -8.44 26.50
N ASN A 372 -3.47 -9.20 25.56
CA ASN A 372 -2.80 -8.67 24.37
C ASN A 372 -3.67 -8.84 23.10
N GLY A 373 -4.59 -9.80 23.12
CA GLY A 373 -5.56 -10.06 22.05
C GLY A 373 -6.94 -9.45 22.32
N LYS A 374 -7.98 -10.22 22.04
CA LYS A 374 -9.38 -9.77 22.13
C LYS A 374 -10.16 -10.52 23.21
N VAL A 375 -10.95 -9.79 24.00
CA VAL A 375 -11.92 -10.36 24.94
C VAL A 375 -13.27 -9.69 24.71
N ASP A 376 -14.34 -10.44 24.44
CA ASP A 376 -15.64 -9.80 24.20
C ASP A 376 -16.28 -9.33 25.52
N ILE A 377 -16.29 -10.18 26.54
CA ILE A 377 -16.85 -9.89 27.87
C ILE A 377 -15.82 -10.26 28.95
N LEU A 378 -15.40 -9.27 29.72
CA LEU A 378 -14.56 -9.43 30.91
C LEU A 378 -15.42 -9.27 32.18
N ASN A 379 -15.62 -10.36 32.91
CA ASN A 379 -16.23 -10.38 34.23
C ASN A 379 -15.12 -10.40 35.28
N THR A 380 -14.99 -9.34 36.06
CA THR A 380 -13.88 -9.21 37.02
C THR A 380 -14.39 -9.10 38.46
N ASP A 381 -13.96 -10.05 39.29
CA ASP A 381 -14.33 -10.17 40.69
C ASP A 381 -13.22 -9.52 41.55
N ASP A 382 -12.20 -10.28 41.97
CA ASP A 382 -11.13 -9.84 42.89
C ASP A 382 -9.70 -10.03 42.36
N GLY A 383 -9.54 -10.37 41.07
CA GLY A 383 -8.22 -10.52 40.43
C GLY A 383 -7.68 -9.24 39.79
N SER A 384 -6.51 -9.37 39.15
CA SER A 384 -5.84 -8.28 38.44
C SER A 384 -5.91 -8.47 36.93
N THR A 385 -6.28 -7.44 36.19
CA THR A 385 -6.28 -7.44 34.72
C THR A 385 -5.25 -6.43 34.21
N TYR A 386 -4.43 -6.84 33.24
CA TYR A 386 -3.39 -6.04 32.60
C TYR A 386 -3.66 -5.93 31.11
N MET A 387 -3.65 -4.71 30.58
CA MET A 387 -3.75 -4.46 29.13
C MET A 387 -2.92 -3.23 28.76
N SER A 388 -1.87 -3.43 27.97
CA SER A 388 -0.95 -2.38 27.52
C SER A 388 -0.69 -2.37 26.01
N ASP A 389 -0.96 -3.47 25.30
CA ASP A 389 -0.83 -3.54 23.84
C ASP A 389 -1.88 -2.64 23.17
N SER A 390 -1.47 -1.80 22.22
CA SER A 390 -2.37 -0.90 21.49
C SER A 390 -3.38 -1.62 20.60
N ASN A 391 -3.08 -2.86 20.20
CA ASN A 391 -3.96 -3.68 19.36
C ASN A 391 -4.92 -4.57 20.17
N ALA A 392 -4.76 -4.63 21.49
CA ALA A 392 -5.66 -5.37 22.36
C ALA A 392 -7.03 -4.69 22.45
N SER A 393 -8.09 -5.48 22.63
CA SER A 393 -9.43 -4.95 22.81
C SER A 393 -10.30 -5.73 23.78
N ILE A 394 -11.09 -5.02 24.59
CA ILE A 394 -12.12 -5.60 25.45
C ILE A 394 -13.50 -5.03 25.05
N GLY A 395 -14.48 -5.88 24.79
CA GLY A 395 -15.84 -5.43 24.40
C GLY A 395 -16.58 -4.79 25.57
N GLU A 396 -16.81 -5.54 26.65
CA GLU A 396 -17.49 -5.09 27.87
C GLU A 396 -16.76 -5.55 29.13
N ILE A 397 -16.63 -4.66 30.11
CA ILE A 397 -16.09 -4.96 31.45
C ILE A 397 -17.20 -4.86 32.49
N ASN A 398 -17.53 -6.00 33.10
CA ASN A 398 -18.43 -6.11 34.24
C ASN A 398 -17.63 -6.23 35.54
N VAL A 399 -17.82 -5.28 36.44
CA VAL A 399 -17.09 -5.20 37.72
C VAL A 399 -18.02 -5.62 38.86
N TYR A 400 -17.77 -6.79 39.46
CA TYR A 400 -18.65 -7.35 40.50
C TYR A 400 -18.14 -7.12 41.93
N SER A 401 -16.84 -6.88 42.12
CA SER A 401 -16.23 -6.61 43.43
C SER A 401 -15.13 -5.53 43.29
N THR A 402 -13.99 -5.67 43.96
CA THR A 402 -12.88 -4.70 43.97
C THR A 402 -11.64 -5.20 43.21
N PRO A 403 -11.70 -5.42 41.89
CA PRO A 403 -10.57 -5.91 41.12
C PRO A 403 -9.55 -4.81 40.83
N ASN A 404 -8.33 -5.21 40.47
CA ASN A 404 -7.31 -4.28 39.98
C ASN A 404 -7.30 -4.23 38.45
N LEU A 405 -7.60 -3.07 37.88
CA LEU A 405 -7.59 -2.85 36.42
C LEU A 405 -6.36 -2.02 36.01
N TYR A 406 -5.27 -2.68 35.64
CA TYR A 406 -4.04 -2.08 35.12
C TYR A 406 -4.13 -1.93 33.59
N ILE A 407 -4.93 -0.97 33.14
CA ILE A 407 -5.13 -0.70 31.71
C ILE A 407 -4.40 0.59 31.33
N SER A 408 -3.43 0.48 30.41
CA SER A 408 -2.60 1.58 29.91
C SER A 408 -2.62 1.73 28.39
N GLY A 409 -3.15 0.74 27.65
CA GLY A 409 -3.27 0.76 26.19
C GLY A 409 -4.50 -0.02 25.71
N GLY A 410 -4.70 -0.10 24.40
CA GLY A 410 -5.80 -0.85 23.78
C GLY A 410 -7.14 -0.11 23.74
N THR A 411 -8.20 -0.83 23.33
CA THR A 411 -9.56 -0.29 23.20
C THR A 411 -10.56 -1.04 24.08
N VAL A 412 -11.40 -0.32 24.81
CA VAL A 412 -12.51 -0.87 25.60
C VAL A 412 -13.84 -0.34 25.10
N GLY A 413 -14.82 -1.20 24.87
CA GLY A 413 -16.17 -0.76 24.51
C GLY A 413 -16.89 -0.17 25.70
N LYS A 414 -17.36 -1.01 26.62
CA LYS A 414 -18.21 -0.61 27.75
C LYS A 414 -17.60 -1.02 29.08
N ILE A 415 -17.85 -0.26 30.14
CA ILE A 415 -17.48 -0.63 31.51
C ILE A 415 -18.60 -0.27 32.48
N SER A 416 -18.88 -1.15 33.44
CA SER A 416 -19.84 -0.88 34.51
C SER A 416 -19.44 0.37 35.33
N ALA A 417 -20.40 1.07 35.92
CA ALA A 417 -20.08 2.16 36.85
C ALA A 417 -19.38 1.63 38.11
N ASN A 418 -18.41 2.37 38.64
CA ASN A 418 -17.66 1.97 39.84
C ASN A 418 -18.47 2.17 41.13
N ASN A 419 -19.47 1.31 41.33
CA ASN A 419 -20.28 1.26 42.56
C ASN A 419 -19.70 0.33 43.63
N THR A 420 -18.67 -0.44 43.28
CA THR A 420 -18.06 -1.46 44.15
C THR A 420 -16.90 -0.91 44.98
N GLY A 421 -16.36 0.27 44.63
CA GLY A 421 -15.18 0.84 45.27
C GLY A 421 -13.87 0.21 44.77
N ALA A 422 -13.86 -0.31 43.55
CA ALA A 422 -12.65 -0.84 42.93
C ALA A 422 -11.53 0.22 42.86
N PRO A 423 -10.26 -0.15 43.07
CA PRO A 423 -9.13 0.77 42.98
C PRO A 423 -9.03 1.51 41.64
N LYS A 424 -8.60 2.76 41.72
CA LYS A 424 -8.38 3.64 40.58
C LYS A 424 -6.98 3.45 40.00
N LEU A 425 -6.85 2.56 39.03
CA LEU A 425 -5.55 2.10 38.48
C LEU A 425 -5.42 2.26 36.97
N VAL A 426 -6.47 2.71 36.27
CA VAL A 426 -6.44 2.92 34.82
C VAL A 426 -5.61 4.16 34.48
N THR A 427 -4.67 4.02 33.53
CA THR A 427 -3.71 5.06 33.13
C THR A 427 -3.69 5.34 31.63
N GLY A 428 -4.47 4.60 30.82
CA GLY A 428 -4.51 4.80 29.37
C GLY A 428 -5.61 4.03 28.65
N GLY A 429 -5.51 3.96 27.33
CA GLY A 429 -6.47 3.29 26.44
C GLY A 429 -7.57 4.21 25.89
N THR A 430 -8.28 3.69 24.89
CA THR A 430 -9.45 4.32 24.25
C THR A 430 -10.72 3.60 24.68
N TRP A 431 -11.77 4.35 25.02
CA TRP A 431 -12.96 3.83 25.71
C TRP A 431 -14.24 4.34 25.04
N LYS A 432 -15.27 3.51 24.86
CA LYS A 432 -16.58 3.96 24.31
C LYS A 432 -17.64 4.26 25.38
N ASP A 433 -17.24 4.26 26.65
CA ASP A 433 -18.11 4.52 27.79
C ASP A 433 -17.41 5.46 28.80
N GLY A 434 -18.13 6.50 29.24
CA GLY A 434 -17.63 7.49 30.18
C GLY A 434 -17.50 6.98 31.62
N ASN A 435 -18.10 5.84 31.95
CA ASN A 435 -17.97 5.20 33.27
C ASN A 435 -16.51 4.90 33.66
N VAL A 436 -15.60 4.83 32.68
CA VAL A 436 -14.15 4.72 32.92
C VAL A 436 -13.63 5.77 33.90
N SER A 437 -14.22 6.97 33.96
CA SER A 437 -13.83 8.05 34.89
C SER A 437 -13.83 7.60 36.36
N GLY A 438 -14.62 6.59 36.73
CA GLY A 438 -14.64 5.99 38.06
C GLY A 438 -13.41 5.13 38.42
N TYR A 439 -12.59 4.76 37.43
CA TYR A 439 -11.46 3.83 37.54
C TYR A 439 -10.10 4.47 37.22
N VAL A 440 -10.08 5.71 36.75
CA VAL A 440 -8.86 6.43 36.37
C VAL A 440 -8.03 6.82 37.59
N ALA A 441 -6.73 6.52 37.54
CA ALA A 441 -5.77 6.86 38.59
C ALA A 441 -5.67 8.38 38.83
N ASP A 442 -5.29 8.80 40.04
CA ASP A 442 -5.39 10.19 40.47
C ASP A 442 -4.62 11.21 39.62
N SER A 443 -3.53 10.81 38.97
CA SER A 443 -2.73 11.66 38.07
C SER A 443 -3.24 11.69 36.62
N TYR A 444 -4.36 11.03 36.33
CA TYR A 444 -4.92 10.86 34.99
C TYR A 444 -6.36 11.35 34.92
N GLU A 445 -6.85 11.60 33.71
CA GLU A 445 -8.23 11.98 33.43
C GLU A 445 -8.77 11.20 32.23
N ALA A 446 -10.08 10.93 32.24
CA ALA A 446 -10.81 10.48 31.06
C ALA A 446 -11.35 11.70 30.33
N ALA A 447 -10.80 12.00 29.16
CA ALA A 447 -11.22 13.11 28.33
C ALA A 447 -12.05 12.60 27.14
N GLN A 448 -13.23 13.16 26.93
CA GLN A 448 -14.01 12.89 25.73
C GLN A 448 -13.44 13.73 24.58
N GLU A 449 -12.72 13.10 23.65
CA GLU A 449 -12.13 13.78 22.50
C GLU A 449 -13.08 13.77 21.28
N VAL A 450 -13.92 12.74 21.17
CA VAL A 450 -14.97 12.60 20.16
C VAL A 450 -16.27 12.21 20.87
N ALA A 451 -17.43 12.62 20.34
CA ALA A 451 -18.71 12.25 20.91
C ALA A 451 -18.84 10.72 21.02
N GLY A 452 -18.96 10.22 22.25
CA GLY A 452 -19.03 8.78 22.55
C GLY A 452 -17.69 8.05 22.71
N GLU A 453 -16.54 8.73 22.57
CA GLU A 453 -15.21 8.14 22.76
C GLU A 453 -14.37 8.93 23.77
N TRP A 454 -13.79 8.21 24.72
CA TRP A 454 -13.01 8.72 25.84
C TRP A 454 -11.58 8.21 25.77
N ILE A 455 -10.62 9.08 26.00
CA ILE A 455 -9.20 8.74 26.08
C ILE A 455 -8.73 9.00 27.50
N VAL A 456 -8.07 8.02 28.11
CA VAL A 456 -7.41 8.23 29.41
C VAL A 456 -6.00 8.73 29.17
N LYS A 457 -5.68 9.88 29.77
CA LYS A 457 -4.36 10.55 29.64
C LYS A 457 -3.95 11.20 30.95
N ALA A 458 -2.65 11.50 31.09
CA ALA A 458 -2.16 12.22 32.26
C ALA A 458 -2.82 13.61 32.34
N LYS A 459 -3.18 14.05 33.55
CA LYS A 459 -3.77 15.38 33.77
C LYS A 459 -2.84 16.48 33.27
N GLY A 460 -3.35 17.36 32.41
CA GLY A 460 -2.56 18.44 31.82
C GLY A 460 -1.66 18.02 30.66
N ALA A 461 -1.78 16.80 30.15
CA ALA A 461 -1.12 16.38 28.92
C ALA A 461 -1.74 17.12 27.71
N ALA A 462 -0.89 17.78 26.91
CA ALA A 462 -1.27 18.25 25.58
C ALA A 462 -1.75 17.06 24.73
N PRO A 463 -2.70 17.26 23.78
CA PRO A 463 -3.10 16.20 22.86
C PRO A 463 -1.88 15.82 22.00
N VAL A 464 -1.39 14.58 22.12
CA VAL A 464 -0.21 14.11 21.38
C VAL A 464 -0.48 12.76 20.73
N VAL A 465 -0.27 12.77 19.42
CA VAL A 465 -0.26 11.68 18.45
C VAL A 465 0.81 10.61 18.82
N PRO A 466 0.55 9.30 18.66
CA PRO A 466 1.36 8.26 19.33
C PRO A 466 2.75 8.07 18.69
N THR A 467 3.78 7.91 19.52
CA THR A 467 5.06 7.28 19.15
C THR A 467 5.58 6.48 20.35
N PRO A 468 5.95 5.19 20.23
CA PRO A 468 6.25 4.33 21.39
C PRO A 468 7.76 4.10 21.64
N THR A 469 8.20 4.03 22.91
CA THR A 469 9.18 3.08 23.55
C THR A 469 9.62 3.55 24.97
N PRO A 470 10.43 2.84 25.81
CA PRO A 470 10.78 1.39 26.00
C PRO A 470 10.92 0.92 27.50
N GLY A 471 11.13 -0.39 27.72
CA GLY A 471 11.49 -1.01 29.02
C GLY A 471 12.26 -2.35 28.97
N ILE A 472 13.12 -2.55 27.97
CA ILE A 472 14.20 -3.57 27.89
C ILE A 472 15.51 -2.75 27.81
N PRO A 473 16.70 -3.20 28.27
CA PRO A 473 17.91 -2.43 28.03
C PRO A 473 18.09 -2.22 26.52
N THR A 474 17.89 -0.98 26.07
CA THR A 474 17.92 -0.56 24.66
C THR A 474 19.27 0.02 24.25
N THR A 475 20.24 0.10 25.17
CA THR A 475 21.53 0.77 24.91
C THR A 475 22.71 -0.20 24.99
N PRO A 476 23.50 -0.33 23.91
CA PRO A 476 24.73 -1.13 23.89
C PRO A 476 25.78 -0.61 24.88
N PRO A 477 26.62 -1.46 25.50
CA PRO A 477 27.70 -0.99 26.36
C PRO A 477 28.75 -0.20 25.55
N SER A 478 29.30 0.85 26.17
CA SER A 478 30.25 1.77 25.55
C SER A 478 31.68 1.19 25.58
N PRO A 479 32.36 1.01 24.43
CA PRO A 479 33.64 0.32 24.36
C PRO A 479 34.80 1.14 24.96
N THR A 480 35.41 0.65 26.04
CA THR A 480 36.65 1.20 26.63
C THR A 480 37.70 0.11 26.73
N GLY A 481 38.45 -0.13 25.64
CA GLY A 481 39.55 -1.10 25.61
C GLY A 481 40.13 -1.31 24.21
N ALA A 482 41.17 -2.13 24.07
CA ALA A 482 41.67 -2.57 22.76
C ALA A 482 40.64 -3.49 22.07
N PRO A 483 40.43 -3.35 20.75
CA PRO A 483 39.42 -4.12 20.03
C PRO A 483 39.73 -5.62 20.05
N VAL A 484 38.69 -6.43 20.22
CA VAL A 484 38.76 -7.89 20.07
C VAL A 484 39.29 -8.20 18.67
N ASN A 485 40.35 -9.02 18.55
CA ASN A 485 40.92 -9.40 17.25
C ASN A 485 39.89 -10.25 16.47
N ALA A 486 39.10 -9.60 15.62
CA ALA A 486 38.15 -10.26 14.72
C ALA A 486 38.53 -9.96 13.27
N THR A 487 38.99 -10.97 12.54
CA THR A 487 39.11 -10.89 11.08
C THR A 487 37.79 -11.29 10.45
N ILE A 488 37.15 -10.33 9.78
CA ILE A 488 35.87 -10.53 9.09
C ILE A 488 36.17 -11.05 7.69
N THR A 489 35.81 -12.30 7.42
CA THR A 489 35.87 -12.88 6.08
C THR A 489 34.45 -13.26 5.65
N LEU A 490 33.93 -12.56 4.64
CA LEU A 490 32.70 -12.94 3.94
C LEU A 490 33.05 -14.09 2.99
N ASP A 491 32.19 -15.10 2.85
CA ASP A 491 32.46 -16.34 2.08
C ASP A 491 32.89 -16.08 0.61
N ASN A 492 32.69 -14.87 0.05
CA ASN A 492 33.10 -14.47 -1.30
C ASN A 492 34.11 -13.30 -1.39
N GLY A 493 34.71 -12.84 -0.28
CA GLY A 493 35.74 -11.77 -0.31
C GLY A 493 35.27 -10.37 -0.73
N THR A 494 33.97 -10.15 -0.90
CA THR A 494 33.36 -8.85 -1.26
C THR A 494 32.73 -8.18 -0.03
N ARG A 495 32.65 -6.84 -0.02
CA ARG A 495 32.08 -6.04 1.10
C ARG A 495 30.56 -5.83 1.00
N ALA A 496 29.88 -6.41 0.01
CA ALA A 496 28.47 -6.12 -0.31
C ALA A 496 27.70 -7.35 -0.80
N TYR A 497 26.40 -7.37 -0.50
CA TYR A 497 25.49 -8.48 -0.75
C TYR A 497 24.29 -8.01 -1.60
N GLN A 498 23.86 -8.80 -2.58
CA GLN A 498 22.62 -8.52 -3.32
C GLN A 498 21.49 -9.29 -2.67
N TYR A 499 20.71 -8.59 -1.87
CA TYR A 499 19.43 -9.09 -1.41
C TYR A 499 18.46 -9.16 -2.58
N ASN A 500 17.71 -10.25 -2.64
CA ASN A 500 16.76 -10.46 -3.68
C ASN A 500 15.48 -10.94 -3.01
N GLN A 501 14.52 -10.04 -2.79
CA GLN A 501 13.28 -10.33 -2.05
C GLN A 501 12.39 -11.38 -2.76
N LEU A 502 12.73 -11.76 -3.99
CA LEU A 502 12.07 -12.78 -4.82
C LEU A 502 12.92 -14.06 -5.03
N GLY A 503 14.19 -14.04 -4.65
CA GLY A 503 15.12 -15.16 -4.81
C GLY A 503 15.18 -16.01 -3.55
N LYS A 504 14.65 -17.23 -3.59
CA LYS A 504 15.10 -18.25 -2.63
C LYS A 504 16.57 -18.53 -2.97
N ASN A 505 17.42 -18.50 -1.94
CA ASN A 505 18.90 -18.51 -1.97
C ASN A 505 19.56 -17.15 -1.73
N ASN A 506 19.00 -16.33 -0.86
CA ASN A 506 19.77 -15.32 -0.17
C ASN A 506 20.96 -16.01 0.57
N PRO A 507 22.24 -15.76 0.22
CA PRO A 507 23.36 -16.40 0.93
C PRO A 507 23.31 -16.13 2.44
N ALA A 508 23.63 -17.13 3.25
CA ALA A 508 23.74 -16.95 4.68
C ALA A 508 24.92 -16.01 5.00
N LEU A 509 24.69 -14.98 5.80
CA LEU A 509 25.74 -14.04 6.18
C LEU A 509 26.51 -14.61 7.36
N ARG A 510 27.79 -14.91 7.12
CA ARG A 510 28.73 -15.45 8.11
C ARG A 510 29.76 -14.41 8.48
N PHE A 511 30.07 -14.36 9.78
CA PHE A 511 31.10 -13.52 10.36
C PHE A 511 31.96 -14.39 11.25
N THR A 512 33.25 -14.12 11.33
CA THR A 512 34.15 -14.82 12.25
C THR A 512 34.70 -13.81 13.25
N ALA A 513 34.54 -14.08 14.54
CA ALA A 513 35.08 -13.27 15.63
C ALA A 513 35.91 -14.16 16.54
N ASN A 514 37.09 -13.70 16.99
CA ASN A 514 37.93 -14.46 17.93
C ASN A 514 37.98 -13.75 19.30
N PRO A 515 36.93 -13.90 20.15
CA PRO A 515 36.95 -13.37 21.51
C PRO A 515 37.96 -14.10 22.40
N ALA A 516 38.55 -13.38 23.36
CA ALA A 516 39.50 -13.90 24.32
C ALA A 516 38.75 -14.62 25.47
N GLY A 517 38.97 -15.94 25.58
CA GLY A 517 38.43 -16.75 26.67
C GLY A 517 37.08 -17.42 26.35
N ASN A 518 36.51 -18.09 27.35
CA ASN A 518 35.28 -18.86 27.19
C ASN A 518 34.06 -17.94 27.15
N VAL A 519 33.39 -17.87 26.00
CA VAL A 519 32.15 -17.11 25.82
C VAL A 519 30.94 -17.91 26.30
N THR A 520 30.21 -17.37 27.28
CA THR A 520 28.96 -17.93 27.79
C THR A 520 27.73 -17.37 27.05
N TYR A 521 27.69 -16.07 26.72
CA TYR A 521 26.61 -15.46 25.94
C TYR A 521 27.10 -14.36 25.00
N VAL A 522 26.33 -14.10 23.94
CA VAL A 522 26.56 -13.00 22.97
C VAL A 522 25.30 -12.15 22.90
N THR A 523 25.44 -10.83 22.90
CA THR A 523 24.32 -9.90 22.65
C THR A 523 24.60 -9.11 21.38
N ALA A 524 23.62 -9.02 20.47
CA ALA A 524 23.82 -8.37 19.19
C ALA A 524 22.77 -7.27 18.90
N TYR A 525 23.19 -6.25 18.15
CA TYR A 525 22.39 -5.07 17.85
C TYR A 525 22.61 -4.63 16.41
N THR A 526 21.61 -4.00 15.80
CA THR A 526 21.83 -3.16 14.61
C THR A 526 22.48 -1.84 15.00
N ALA A 527 23.12 -1.13 14.05
CA ALA A 527 24.05 -0.05 14.39
C ALA A 527 23.47 1.20 15.06
N SER A 528 22.15 1.28 15.12
CA SER A 528 21.41 2.31 15.83
C SER A 528 20.86 1.84 17.19
N GLY A 529 21.10 0.59 17.60
CA GLY A 529 20.46 -0.03 18.78
C GLY A 529 18.96 -0.30 18.61
N ALA A 530 18.41 -0.09 17.39
CA ALA A 530 16.98 -0.12 17.12
C ALA A 530 16.33 -1.52 17.22
N GLN A 531 17.13 -2.58 17.10
CA GLN A 531 16.66 -3.94 17.27
C GLN A 531 17.72 -4.75 18.04
N THR A 532 17.31 -5.31 19.17
CA THR A 532 18.07 -6.35 19.85
C THR A 532 17.92 -7.65 19.07
N LEU A 533 19.05 -8.20 18.64
CA LEU A 533 19.10 -9.49 17.97
C LEU A 533 19.23 -10.59 19.02
N ILE A 534 18.47 -11.66 18.83
CA ILE A 534 18.32 -12.73 19.81
C ILE A 534 19.04 -13.94 19.24
N GLU A 535 20.06 -14.44 19.95
CA GLU A 535 20.76 -15.66 19.59
C GLU A 535 19.78 -16.85 19.59
N GLY A 536 19.80 -17.68 18.55
CA GLY A 536 18.83 -18.75 18.34
C GLY A 536 17.58 -18.33 17.54
N THR A 537 17.31 -17.02 17.41
CA THR A 537 16.20 -16.50 16.59
C THR A 537 16.67 -15.72 15.37
N HIS A 538 17.65 -14.83 15.55
CA HIS A 538 18.16 -13.95 14.49
C HIS A 538 19.56 -14.37 13.99
N TYR A 539 20.37 -14.94 14.88
CA TYR A 539 21.71 -15.44 14.58
C TYR A 539 22.06 -16.64 15.47
N SER A 540 23.08 -17.40 15.10
CA SER A 540 23.77 -18.33 16.00
C SER A 540 25.23 -17.91 16.18
N TYR A 541 25.79 -18.26 17.34
CA TYR A 541 27.21 -18.14 17.61
C TYR A 541 27.82 -19.49 17.97
N ASN A 542 28.77 -19.94 17.15
CA ASN A 542 29.54 -21.14 17.40
C ASN A 542 30.68 -20.82 18.36
N ARG A 543 30.51 -21.27 19.61
CA ARG A 543 31.44 -21.05 20.71
C ARG A 543 32.78 -21.80 20.56
N GLN A 544 32.85 -22.81 19.68
CA GLN A 544 34.07 -23.59 19.46
C GLN A 544 35.04 -22.93 18.47
N ASN A 545 34.53 -22.16 17.51
CA ASN A 545 35.33 -21.58 16.43
C ASN A 545 35.07 -20.08 16.19
N GLY A 546 34.22 -19.44 17.00
CA GLY A 546 33.99 -18.00 16.93
C GLY A 546 33.09 -17.53 15.77
N GLN A 547 32.42 -18.46 15.08
CA GLN A 547 31.61 -18.12 13.90
C GLN A 547 30.22 -17.64 14.29
N ILE A 548 29.81 -16.49 13.75
CA ILE A 548 28.46 -15.96 13.81
C ILE A 548 27.78 -16.23 12.46
N LEU A 549 26.58 -16.80 12.51
CA LEU A 549 25.74 -17.03 11.35
C LEU A 549 24.42 -16.26 11.55
N LEU A 550 24.14 -15.27 10.69
CA LEU A 550 22.79 -14.71 10.63
C LEU A 550 21.89 -15.69 9.90
N TYR A 551 20.72 -15.96 10.48
CA TYR A 551 19.76 -16.84 9.85
C TYR A 551 19.13 -16.17 8.64
N SER A 552 18.90 -16.96 7.59
CA SER A 552 18.24 -16.51 6.36
C SER A 552 16.89 -15.87 6.64
N THR A 553 16.11 -16.37 7.60
CA THR A 553 14.81 -15.81 8.02
C THR A 553 14.91 -14.38 8.54
N TYR A 554 15.95 -14.05 9.30
CA TYR A 554 16.20 -12.69 9.74
C TYR A 554 16.67 -11.84 8.55
N VAL A 555 17.59 -12.34 7.73
CA VAL A 555 18.10 -11.64 6.54
C VAL A 555 16.98 -11.34 5.53
N GLU A 556 16.01 -12.24 5.37
CA GLU A 556 14.78 -12.12 4.56
C GLU A 556 13.76 -11.10 5.11
N SER A 557 13.92 -10.67 6.35
CA SER A 557 13.11 -9.58 6.90
C SER A 557 13.73 -8.20 6.64
N ILE A 558 14.99 -8.13 6.18
CA ILE A 558 15.72 -6.88 5.97
C ILE A 558 15.35 -6.30 4.59
N LYS A 559 14.70 -5.14 4.56
CA LYS A 559 14.39 -4.41 3.31
C LYS A 559 15.67 -3.94 2.61
N ALA A 560 15.60 -3.65 1.31
CA ALA A 560 16.73 -3.15 0.52
C ALA A 560 17.27 -1.80 1.05
N GLN A 561 18.36 -1.85 1.82
CA GLN A 561 19.04 -0.71 2.47
C GLN A 561 20.49 -1.09 2.90
N THR A 562 21.23 -0.14 3.47
CA THR A 562 22.50 -0.42 4.16
C THR A 562 22.24 -0.72 5.65
N VAL A 563 22.78 -1.82 6.19
CA VAL A 563 22.62 -2.25 7.60
C VAL A 563 23.98 -2.52 8.23
N THR A 564 24.26 -1.95 9.39
CA THR A 564 25.46 -2.28 10.18
C THR A 564 25.05 -3.04 11.45
N LEU A 565 25.83 -4.03 11.86
CA LEU A 565 25.57 -4.95 12.96
C LEU A 565 26.72 -4.93 13.98
N TYR A 566 26.39 -5.05 15.26
CA TYR A 566 27.32 -5.11 16.39
C TYR A 566 27.09 -6.38 17.22
N PHE A 567 28.17 -7.04 17.66
CA PHE A 567 28.14 -8.26 18.47
C PHE A 567 29.02 -8.10 19.71
N TYR A 568 28.44 -8.25 20.90
CA TYR A 568 29.08 -8.14 22.21
C TYR A 568 29.22 -9.52 22.86
N PHE A 569 30.43 -9.91 23.23
CA PHE A 569 30.72 -11.22 23.82
C PHE A 569 30.86 -11.14 25.34
N SER A 570 30.34 -12.11 26.08
CA SER A 570 30.45 -12.18 27.53
C SER A 570 31.92 -12.24 27.97
N GLY A 571 32.32 -11.35 28.88
CA GLY A 571 33.72 -11.26 29.35
C GLY A 571 34.59 -10.31 28.51
N GLU A 572 34.06 -9.78 27.40
CA GLU A 572 34.73 -8.78 26.57
C GLU A 572 34.14 -7.38 26.79
N THR A 573 34.98 -6.36 26.67
CA THR A 573 34.58 -4.95 26.88
C THR A 573 34.16 -4.24 25.60
N ASN A 574 34.47 -4.78 24.41
CA ASN A 574 34.26 -4.16 23.10
C ASN A 574 33.50 -5.04 22.11
N PRO A 575 32.63 -4.49 21.24
CA PRO A 575 31.92 -5.26 20.22
C PRO A 575 32.75 -5.50 18.96
N ALA A 576 32.44 -6.59 18.25
CA ALA A 576 32.76 -6.74 16.82
C ALA A 576 31.67 -6.08 15.96
N SER A 577 32.01 -5.54 14.77
CA SER A 577 31.03 -4.88 13.88
C SER A 577 31.16 -5.22 12.41
N ALA A 578 30.06 -5.22 11.64
CA ALA A 578 30.05 -5.48 10.20
C ALA A 578 28.95 -4.69 9.47
N THR A 579 29.22 -4.23 8.24
CA THR A 579 28.23 -3.53 7.38
C THR A 579 27.82 -4.41 6.20
N VAL A 580 26.52 -4.47 5.95
CA VAL A 580 25.83 -5.27 4.93
C VAL A 580 25.04 -4.33 4.04
N TYR A 581 25.24 -4.40 2.72
CA TYR A 581 24.39 -3.71 1.74
C TYR A 581 23.32 -4.69 1.25
N VAL A 582 22.07 -4.26 1.11
CA VAL A 582 20.90 -5.08 0.79
C VAL A 582 20.20 -4.42 -0.40
N VAL A 583 20.14 -5.08 -1.56
CA VAL A 583 19.70 -4.54 -2.87
C VAL A 583 18.23 -4.93 -3.14
N PRO A 584 17.45 -4.22 -3.99
CA PRO A 584 16.11 -4.70 -4.37
C PRO A 584 16.16 -5.71 -5.52
N TYR A 585 15.13 -6.54 -5.64
CA TYR A 585 14.81 -7.15 -6.93
C TYR A 585 14.37 -6.07 -7.91
N TYR A 586 14.76 -6.19 -9.17
CA TYR A 586 14.29 -5.34 -10.25
C TYR A 586 14.10 -6.13 -11.56
N SER A 587 13.12 -5.75 -12.37
CA SER A 587 12.93 -6.25 -13.73
C SER A 587 12.34 -5.16 -14.63
N LEU A 588 12.85 -5.01 -15.85
CA LEU A 588 12.38 -4.02 -16.83
C LEU A 588 11.40 -4.67 -17.82
N ASN A 589 10.23 -4.07 -18.03
CA ASN A 589 9.18 -4.67 -18.87
C ASN A 589 9.50 -4.68 -20.38
N THR A 590 10.28 -3.70 -20.87
CA THR A 590 10.75 -3.63 -22.26
C THR A 590 12.12 -2.99 -22.33
N SER A 591 13.00 -3.55 -23.16
CA SER A 591 14.33 -3.00 -23.44
C SER A 591 14.33 -2.02 -24.62
N SER A 592 13.15 -1.67 -25.16
CA SER A 592 13.05 -0.71 -26.26
C SER A 592 11.83 0.20 -26.14
N TYR A 593 11.98 1.44 -26.62
CA TYR A 593 10.94 2.42 -26.74
C TYR A 593 11.12 3.23 -28.03
N THR A 594 10.05 3.34 -28.81
CA THR A 594 10.01 4.23 -29.99
C THR A 594 9.35 5.54 -29.59
N ARG A 595 10.00 6.67 -29.91
CA ARG A 595 9.53 8.02 -29.58
C ARG A 595 8.11 8.23 -30.09
N SER A 596 7.26 8.77 -29.22
CA SER A 596 5.84 9.05 -29.44
C SER A 596 4.98 7.82 -29.71
N SER A 597 5.47 6.60 -29.42
CA SER A 597 4.69 5.36 -29.59
C SER A 597 3.56 5.21 -28.56
N GLY A 598 3.63 5.92 -27.43
CA GLY A 598 2.68 5.76 -26.33
C GLY A 598 2.92 4.52 -25.44
N SER A 599 3.91 3.68 -25.77
CA SER A 599 4.22 2.43 -25.06
C SER A 599 4.65 2.65 -23.61
N ALA A 600 4.14 1.84 -22.68
CA ALA A 600 4.55 1.94 -21.28
C ALA A 600 5.92 1.28 -21.04
N VAL A 601 6.84 2.00 -20.36
CA VAL A 601 8.11 1.45 -19.87
C VAL A 601 8.13 1.57 -18.34
N TYR A 602 8.44 0.48 -17.65
CA TYR A 602 8.48 0.43 -16.19
C TYR A 602 9.41 -0.66 -15.65
N PHE A 603 9.95 -0.43 -14.46
CA PHE A 603 10.57 -1.46 -13.65
C PHE A 603 9.59 -2.03 -12.63
N THR A 604 9.60 -3.34 -12.44
CA THR A 604 9.01 -4.00 -11.26
C THR A 604 10.10 -4.17 -10.22
N LEU A 605 9.89 -3.61 -9.03
CA LEU A 605 10.82 -3.61 -7.91
C LEU A 605 10.23 -4.35 -6.72
N SER A 606 11.04 -5.02 -5.91
CA SER A 606 10.53 -5.62 -4.66
C SER A 606 10.22 -4.59 -3.57
N THR A 607 10.89 -3.45 -3.61
CA THR A 607 10.57 -2.27 -2.80
C THR A 607 11.04 -1.03 -3.54
N GLY A 608 10.32 0.08 -3.40
CA GLY A 608 10.78 1.39 -3.88
C GLY A 608 11.99 1.88 -3.10
N SER A 609 12.81 2.73 -3.73
CA SER A 609 13.95 3.38 -3.10
C SER A 609 13.51 4.57 -2.26
N ALA A 610 13.80 4.54 -0.96
CA ALA A 610 13.65 5.70 -0.08
C ALA A 610 14.59 6.87 -0.44
N TYR A 611 15.64 6.61 -1.24
CA TYR A 611 16.67 7.58 -1.63
C TYR A 611 16.60 7.96 -3.12
N GLY A 612 15.61 7.43 -3.85
CA GLY A 612 15.34 7.72 -5.24
C GLY A 612 16.19 6.94 -6.26
N TYR A 613 16.17 7.44 -7.50
CA TYR A 613 16.69 6.74 -8.67
C TYR A 613 17.52 7.66 -9.56
N ARG A 614 18.39 7.05 -10.37
CA ARG A 614 19.23 7.76 -11.36
C ARG A 614 19.19 7.09 -12.72
N TYR A 615 19.62 7.81 -13.76
CA TYR A 615 19.78 7.28 -15.11
C TYR A 615 21.00 7.88 -15.83
N GLY A 616 21.49 7.21 -16.86
CA GLY A 616 22.61 7.69 -17.68
C GLY A 616 22.81 6.85 -18.93
N THR A 617 23.75 7.26 -19.79
CA THR A 617 24.07 6.56 -21.05
C THR A 617 25.18 5.52 -20.90
N SER A 618 25.62 5.27 -19.66
CA SER A 618 26.65 4.29 -19.30
C SER A 618 26.22 3.52 -18.06
N ALA A 619 26.68 2.27 -17.95
CA ALA A 619 26.57 1.48 -16.71
C ALA A 619 27.47 2.02 -15.57
N ASP A 620 28.36 2.98 -15.87
CA ASP A 620 29.15 3.72 -14.89
C ASP A 620 28.32 4.79 -14.18
N PHE A 621 28.01 4.55 -12.91
CA PHE A 621 27.22 5.47 -12.09
C PHE A 621 27.84 6.85 -11.93
N SER A 622 29.17 7.00 -12.01
CA SER A 622 29.79 8.33 -11.87
C SER A 622 29.28 9.34 -12.91
N LYS A 623 28.68 8.84 -14.00
CA LYS A 623 28.07 9.59 -15.09
C LYS A 623 26.53 9.60 -15.05
N ALA A 624 25.93 9.06 -13.98
CA ALA A 624 24.47 8.98 -13.83
C ALA A 624 23.90 10.22 -13.14
N THR A 625 22.81 10.73 -13.68
CA THR A 625 22.07 11.89 -13.17
C THR A 625 20.82 11.42 -12.44
N ALA A 626 20.37 12.17 -11.42
CA ALA A 626 19.11 11.87 -10.75
C ALA A 626 17.94 11.86 -11.74
N LEU A 627 17.01 10.92 -11.57
CA LEU A 627 15.82 10.91 -12.41
C LEU A 627 14.99 12.18 -12.14
N PRO A 628 14.60 12.92 -13.18
CA PRO A 628 13.86 14.15 -13.00
C PRO A 628 12.56 13.91 -12.27
N ALA A 629 12.24 14.90 -11.49
CA ALA A 629 10.99 15.08 -10.85
C ALA A 629 9.84 15.03 -11.91
N GLY A 630 8.94 14.04 -11.86
CA GLY A 630 7.78 13.85 -12.76
C GLY A 630 8.07 12.90 -13.94
N SER A 631 9.29 12.36 -14.01
CA SER A 631 9.70 11.41 -15.06
C SER A 631 9.21 9.98 -14.82
N TYR A 632 8.73 9.68 -13.61
CA TYR A 632 8.23 8.38 -13.23
C TYR A 632 7.17 8.48 -12.13
N SER A 633 6.38 7.42 -11.99
CA SER A 633 5.46 7.20 -10.88
C SER A 633 5.75 5.86 -10.24
N GLU A 634 5.67 5.78 -8.91
CA GLU A 634 5.68 4.53 -8.19
C GLU A 634 4.27 4.11 -7.81
N THR A 635 3.96 2.82 -7.96
CA THR A 635 2.69 2.28 -7.49
C THR A 635 2.93 0.95 -6.81
N GLN A 636 2.47 0.84 -5.57
CA GLN A 636 2.56 -0.40 -4.81
C GLN A 636 1.33 -1.27 -5.11
N SER A 637 1.57 -2.53 -5.46
CA SER A 637 0.52 -3.53 -5.69
C SER A 637 0.96 -4.85 -5.06
N GLY A 638 0.31 -5.23 -3.96
CA GLY A 638 0.75 -6.37 -3.14
C GLY A 638 2.18 -6.19 -2.64
N SER A 639 3.06 -7.16 -2.93
CA SER A 639 4.44 -7.19 -2.46
C SER A 639 5.46 -6.47 -3.37
N TYR A 640 5.02 -5.80 -4.44
CA TYR A 640 5.91 -5.12 -5.41
C TYR A 640 5.60 -3.65 -5.58
N THR A 641 6.63 -2.90 -5.96
CA THR A 641 6.56 -1.51 -6.38
C THR A 641 6.82 -1.44 -7.88
N THR A 642 5.89 -0.89 -8.65
CA THR A 642 6.10 -0.61 -10.07
C THR A 642 6.62 0.81 -10.24
N LEU A 643 7.82 0.97 -10.77
CA LEU A 643 8.44 2.24 -11.16
C LEU A 643 8.18 2.49 -12.65
N ARG A 644 7.12 3.23 -12.98
CA ARG A 644 6.69 3.48 -14.35
C ARG A 644 7.18 4.83 -14.87
N PHE A 645 7.83 4.85 -16.03
CA PHE A 645 8.27 6.08 -16.67
C PHE A 645 7.15 6.76 -17.45
N THR A 646 7.16 8.09 -17.45
CA THR A 646 6.24 8.88 -18.27
C THR A 646 6.70 8.90 -19.73
N ASN A 647 5.75 8.86 -20.66
CA ASN A 647 6.07 8.95 -22.09
C ASN A 647 6.76 10.28 -22.43
N SER A 648 6.41 11.37 -21.74
CA SER A 648 7.08 12.66 -21.88
C SER A 648 8.57 12.61 -21.53
N PHE A 649 8.94 11.89 -20.46
CA PHE A 649 10.35 11.68 -20.13
C PHE A 649 11.05 10.81 -21.17
N LEU A 650 10.45 9.70 -21.61
CA LEU A 650 11.09 8.82 -22.59
C LEU A 650 11.26 9.50 -23.96
N ASP A 651 10.28 10.30 -24.38
CA ASP A 651 10.31 11.08 -25.62
C ASP A 651 11.37 12.19 -25.58
N SER A 652 11.74 12.62 -24.37
CA SER A 652 12.79 13.62 -24.13
C SER A 652 14.21 13.10 -24.33
N LEU A 653 14.38 11.79 -24.24
CA LEU A 653 15.68 11.15 -24.36
C LEU A 653 16.15 11.11 -25.81
N ALA A 654 17.44 11.30 -26.01
CA ALA A 654 18.07 11.15 -27.31
C ALA A 654 18.04 9.69 -27.76
N ASN A 655 18.18 9.44 -29.06
CA ASN A 655 18.28 8.06 -29.52
C ASN A 655 19.58 7.43 -28.96
N GLY A 656 19.47 6.27 -28.32
CA GLY A 656 20.60 5.65 -27.63
C GLY A 656 20.20 4.64 -26.56
N SER A 657 21.20 4.11 -25.87
CA SER A 657 21.05 3.14 -24.77
C SER A 657 21.11 3.84 -23.42
N TYR A 658 20.15 3.55 -22.55
CA TYR A 658 20.03 4.13 -21.23
C TYR A 658 20.04 3.07 -20.12
N TYR A 659 20.77 3.41 -19.06
CA TYR A 659 20.95 2.65 -17.84
C TYR A 659 20.29 3.38 -16.68
N PHE A 660 19.67 2.65 -15.77
CA PHE A 660 18.95 3.15 -14.60
C PHE A 660 19.55 2.55 -13.33
N PHE A 661 19.50 3.30 -12.24
CA PHE A 661 20.15 2.95 -10.99
C PHE A 661 19.23 3.16 -9.80
N TYR A 662 19.29 2.24 -8.84
CA TYR A 662 18.65 2.29 -7.53
C TYR A 662 19.63 2.83 -6.48
N VAL A 663 19.23 3.81 -5.67
CA VAL A 663 20.07 4.39 -4.60
C VAL A 663 19.72 3.74 -3.26
N LEU A 664 20.73 3.31 -2.50
CA LEU A 664 20.58 2.53 -1.27
C LEU A 664 20.73 3.34 0.03
N ASP A 665 21.47 4.45 -0.03
CA ASP A 665 21.71 5.33 1.13
C ASP A 665 22.14 6.75 0.71
N ASN A 666 22.21 7.65 1.70
CA ASN A 666 22.67 9.04 1.55
C ASN A 666 24.16 9.17 1.18
N ASN A 667 24.94 8.10 1.30
CA ASN A 667 26.34 8.05 0.86
C ASN A 667 26.47 7.67 -0.62
N ASN A 668 25.33 7.59 -1.34
CA ASN A 668 25.28 7.34 -2.77
C ASN A 668 25.76 5.92 -3.14
N THR A 669 25.57 4.94 -2.25
CA THR A 669 25.70 3.51 -2.55
C THR A 669 24.57 3.11 -3.51
N ARG A 670 24.87 2.34 -4.57
CA ARG A 670 23.94 2.15 -5.69
C ARG A 670 24.00 0.78 -6.36
N VAL A 671 22.95 0.47 -7.11
CA VAL A 671 22.88 -0.69 -8.03
C VAL A 671 22.33 -0.28 -9.39
N CYS A 672 23.01 -0.70 -10.47
CA CYS A 672 22.52 -0.57 -11.84
C CYS A 672 21.43 -1.63 -12.10
N MET A 673 20.22 -1.19 -12.48
CA MET A 673 19.03 -2.02 -12.65
C MET A 673 18.92 -2.64 -14.06
N ASN A 674 19.69 -2.17 -15.04
CA ASN A 674 19.66 -2.73 -16.40
C ASN A 674 21.04 -2.64 -17.06
N SER A 675 22.00 -3.38 -16.52
CA SER A 675 23.36 -3.48 -17.08
C SER A 675 23.46 -4.47 -18.24
N GLY A 676 24.57 -4.41 -18.99
CA GLY A 676 24.85 -5.33 -20.11
C GLY A 676 23.96 -5.09 -21.34
N SER A 677 23.48 -6.16 -21.95
CA SER A 677 22.61 -6.15 -23.14
C SER A 677 21.17 -5.68 -22.87
N SER A 678 20.84 -5.41 -21.60
CA SER A 678 19.48 -5.05 -21.13
C SER A 678 19.21 -3.55 -21.05
N ALA A 679 20.13 -2.72 -21.56
CA ALA A 679 19.94 -1.26 -21.60
C ALA A 679 18.66 -0.88 -22.37
N LEU A 680 17.94 0.12 -21.88
CA LEU A 680 16.73 0.62 -22.55
C LEU A 680 17.14 1.39 -23.81
N ARG A 681 16.70 0.94 -24.98
CA ARG A 681 16.98 1.59 -26.26
C ARG A 681 15.86 2.57 -26.63
N ILE A 682 16.22 3.84 -26.78
CA ILE A 682 15.33 4.88 -27.32
C ILE A 682 15.62 5.06 -28.82
N SER A 683 14.58 5.07 -29.65
CA SER A 683 14.68 5.21 -31.12
C SER A 683 13.50 5.99 -31.71
N GLY A 684 13.62 6.53 -32.94
CA GLY A 684 12.55 7.29 -33.63
C GLY A 684 13.04 8.55 -34.36
N SER A 685 12.19 9.12 -35.23
CA SER A 685 12.46 10.36 -35.98
C SER A 685 12.10 11.61 -35.16
N GLY A 686 12.94 12.66 -35.20
CA GLY A 686 12.80 13.91 -34.44
C GLY A 686 13.94 14.15 -33.44
N SER A 687 14.19 15.41 -33.07
CA SER A 687 15.15 15.76 -32.01
C SER A 687 14.61 15.39 -30.62
N PRO A 688 15.46 15.02 -29.65
CA PRO A 688 15.03 14.80 -28.27
C PRO A 688 14.32 16.04 -27.74
N VAL A 689 13.09 15.90 -27.25
CA VAL A 689 12.33 17.02 -26.69
C VAL A 689 12.86 17.27 -25.29
N VAL A 690 13.86 18.14 -25.10
CA VAL A 690 14.43 18.47 -23.78
C VAL A 690 13.29 18.62 -22.76
N PRO A 691 13.24 17.77 -21.70
CA PRO A 691 12.18 17.89 -20.73
C PRO A 691 12.39 19.22 -20.00
N PRO A 692 11.32 19.98 -19.70
CA PRO A 692 11.45 21.27 -19.08
C PRO A 692 12.28 21.12 -17.78
N THR A 693 13.41 21.80 -17.73
CA THR A 693 14.20 22.01 -16.52
C THR A 693 13.39 22.83 -15.53
N ILE A 694 13.77 22.90 -14.25
CA ILE A 694 13.05 23.75 -13.28
C ILE A 694 12.94 25.21 -13.79
N ASP A 695 13.92 25.67 -14.57
CA ASP A 695 13.93 27.00 -15.19
C ASP A 695 12.90 27.17 -16.32
N ASP A 696 12.37 26.07 -16.85
CA ASP A 696 11.25 26.07 -17.81
C ASP A 696 9.87 26.03 -17.12
N TYR A 697 9.84 25.80 -15.80
CA TYR A 697 8.64 25.89 -14.98
C TYR A 697 8.45 27.32 -14.50
N MET A 698 7.36 27.95 -14.92
CA MET A 698 7.09 29.35 -14.64
C MET A 698 5.72 29.49 -14.00
N VAL A 699 5.64 30.32 -12.97
CA VAL A 699 4.38 30.92 -12.51
C VAL A 699 4.67 32.40 -12.43
N ASP A 700 3.92 33.20 -13.18
CA ASP A 700 4.10 34.64 -13.26
C ASP A 700 2.75 35.35 -13.28
N TYR A 701 2.72 36.63 -12.95
CA TYR A 701 1.49 37.42 -12.97
C TYR A 701 1.04 37.66 -14.41
N ILE A 702 -0.26 37.61 -14.65
CA ILE A 702 -0.79 38.19 -15.88
C ILE A 702 -0.64 39.72 -15.76
N SER A 703 0.19 40.30 -16.63
CA SER A 703 0.43 41.75 -16.71
C SER A 703 1.09 42.38 -15.47
N GLY A 704 1.78 41.60 -14.64
CA GLY A 704 2.51 42.12 -13.46
C GLY A 704 1.62 42.52 -12.27
N ILE A 705 0.34 42.14 -12.28
CA ILE A 705 -0.60 42.44 -11.21
C ILE A 705 -0.48 41.36 -10.14
N ASP A 706 0.13 41.72 -9.01
CA ASP A 706 0.35 40.84 -7.85
C ASP A 706 -0.70 40.99 -6.76
N SER A 707 -1.63 41.92 -6.93
CA SER A 707 -2.58 42.33 -5.90
C SER A 707 -4.00 42.26 -6.45
N TRP A 708 -4.93 41.80 -5.61
CA TRP A 708 -6.36 41.76 -5.92
C TRP A 708 -7.15 42.41 -4.78
N TYR A 709 -8.09 43.27 -5.16
CA TYR A 709 -9.01 43.94 -4.23
C TYR A 709 -10.44 43.52 -4.54
N SER A 710 -11.26 43.38 -3.49
CA SER A 710 -12.66 42.98 -3.65
C SER A 710 -13.43 43.99 -4.53
N GLY A 711 -13.86 43.52 -5.71
CA GLY A 711 -14.43 44.34 -6.78
C GLY A 711 -13.71 44.17 -8.12
N ASP A 712 -12.46 43.71 -8.10
CA ASP A 712 -11.71 43.36 -9.30
C ASP A 712 -12.26 42.09 -9.94
N GLU A 713 -12.39 42.08 -11.27
CA GLU A 713 -13.09 41.01 -12.00
C GLU A 713 -12.39 39.64 -11.90
N LYS A 714 -11.06 39.62 -11.81
CA LYS A 714 -10.25 38.39 -11.78
C LYS A 714 -8.82 38.67 -11.31
N LEU A 715 -8.20 37.68 -10.66
CA LEU A 715 -6.76 37.58 -10.51
C LEU A 715 -6.28 36.37 -11.32
N GLY A 716 -5.25 36.55 -12.15
CA GLY A 716 -4.79 35.48 -13.02
C GLY A 716 -3.28 35.39 -13.15
N PHE A 717 -2.84 34.18 -13.47
CA PHE A 717 -1.45 33.75 -13.46
C PHE A 717 -1.13 33.05 -14.78
N ARG A 718 0.05 33.34 -15.32
CA ARG A 718 0.64 32.60 -16.42
C ARG A 718 1.42 31.43 -15.84
N ILE A 719 1.21 30.26 -16.41
CA ILE A 719 1.91 29.03 -16.04
C ILE A 719 2.58 28.40 -17.25
N GLN A 720 3.69 27.74 -17.02
CA GLN A 720 4.37 26.89 -18.00
C GLN A 720 5.05 25.75 -17.25
N PRO A 721 4.91 24.47 -17.69
CA PRO A 721 3.98 23.98 -18.72
C PRO A 721 2.50 24.14 -18.32
N ASN A 722 1.54 23.58 -19.07
CA ASN A 722 0.13 23.54 -18.62
C ASN A 722 -0.04 22.54 -17.46
N ILE A 723 -1.09 22.72 -16.64
CA ILE A 723 -1.48 21.72 -15.63
C ILE A 723 -1.98 20.45 -16.34
N GLY A 724 -1.45 19.28 -15.93
CA GLY A 724 -1.91 17.98 -16.38
C GLY A 724 -3.20 17.53 -15.69
N LYS A 725 -3.80 16.43 -16.17
CA LYS A 725 -5.10 15.90 -15.67
C LYS A 725 -5.17 15.67 -14.15
N ASN A 726 -4.04 15.39 -13.52
CA ASN A 726 -3.93 15.10 -12.09
C ASN A 726 -3.37 16.29 -11.26
N GLY A 727 -2.99 17.38 -11.94
CA GLY A 727 -2.43 18.57 -11.31
C GLY A 727 -3.51 19.51 -10.77
N GLY A 728 -3.10 20.69 -10.32
CA GLY A 728 -4.00 21.69 -9.76
C GLY A 728 -3.24 22.84 -9.09
N ILE A 729 -3.97 23.68 -8.37
CA ILE A 729 -3.39 24.78 -7.61
C ILE A 729 -3.75 24.70 -6.14
N ALA A 730 -2.91 25.28 -5.29
CA ALA A 730 -3.20 25.56 -3.91
C ALA A 730 -2.96 27.04 -3.61
N VAL A 731 -3.70 27.59 -2.65
CA VAL A 731 -3.41 28.88 -2.03
C VAL A 731 -3.13 28.62 -0.56
N ASP A 732 -1.99 29.10 -0.08
CA ASP A 732 -1.47 28.89 1.29
C ASP A 732 -1.40 27.42 1.71
N GLY A 733 -1.09 26.55 0.74
CA GLY A 733 -1.02 25.11 0.94
C GLY A 733 -2.38 24.39 0.95
N TYR A 734 -3.50 25.11 0.84
CA TYR A 734 -4.82 24.53 0.70
C TYR A 734 -5.21 24.39 -0.77
N LYS A 735 -5.59 23.17 -1.17
CA LYS A 735 -6.07 22.89 -2.52
C LYS A 735 -7.25 23.80 -2.87
N VAL A 736 -7.17 24.47 -4.01
CA VAL A 736 -8.32 25.18 -4.60
C VAL A 736 -9.18 24.15 -5.35
N PRO A 737 -10.47 24.00 -5.02
CA PRO A 737 -11.39 23.13 -5.75
C PRO A 737 -11.46 23.50 -7.24
N GLY A 738 -11.74 22.52 -8.10
CA GLY A 738 -11.77 22.74 -9.56
C GLY A 738 -12.84 23.72 -10.02
N GLU A 739 -13.92 23.90 -9.24
CA GLU A 739 -14.95 24.91 -9.45
C GLU A 739 -14.51 26.35 -9.09
N ASP A 740 -13.46 26.49 -8.28
CA ASP A 740 -13.02 27.77 -7.71
C ASP A 740 -11.85 28.41 -8.48
N TYR A 741 -11.43 27.81 -9.60
CA TYR A 741 -10.52 28.43 -10.55
C TYR A 741 -10.84 27.99 -11.98
N VAL A 742 -10.36 28.75 -12.95
CA VAL A 742 -10.52 28.45 -14.39
C VAL A 742 -9.15 28.16 -14.99
N ASP A 743 -8.96 26.93 -15.45
CA ASP A 743 -7.87 26.55 -16.36
C ASP A 743 -8.45 26.31 -17.77
N ARG A 744 -7.91 27.05 -18.75
CA ARG A 744 -8.34 26.94 -20.15
C ARG A 744 -7.43 26.04 -21.00
N GLY A 745 -6.43 25.40 -20.40
CA GLY A 745 -5.41 24.63 -21.12
C GLY A 745 -4.51 25.51 -22.00
N THR A 746 -4.50 26.82 -21.76
CA THR A 746 -3.72 27.82 -22.53
C THR A 746 -2.54 28.38 -21.74
N GLY A 747 -2.19 27.79 -20.61
CA GLY A 747 -1.13 28.28 -19.72
C GLY A 747 -1.56 29.48 -18.88
N LEU A 748 -2.88 29.68 -18.71
CA LEU A 748 -3.46 30.77 -17.94
C LEU A 748 -4.44 30.21 -16.93
N ILE A 749 -4.24 30.59 -15.68
CA ILE A 749 -5.11 30.23 -14.55
C ILE A 749 -5.73 31.49 -13.99
N TYR A 750 -7.03 31.45 -13.69
CA TYR A 750 -7.72 32.55 -13.00
C TYR A 750 -8.38 32.02 -11.74
N LEU A 751 -8.14 32.67 -10.60
CA LEU A 751 -8.85 32.37 -9.35
C LEU A 751 -10.27 32.93 -9.43
N GLY A 752 -11.24 32.14 -8.94
CA GLY A 752 -12.63 32.52 -8.88
C GLY A 752 -12.88 33.67 -7.91
N ILE A 753 -13.80 34.57 -8.27
CA ILE A 753 -14.12 35.74 -7.45
C ILE A 753 -14.69 35.37 -6.06
N ASN A 754 -15.44 34.27 -5.97
CA ASN A 754 -15.97 33.80 -4.69
C ASN A 754 -14.84 33.31 -3.79
N TYR A 755 -13.92 32.53 -4.35
CA TYR A 755 -12.74 32.05 -3.65
C TYR A 755 -11.87 33.21 -3.11
N LEU A 756 -11.55 34.19 -3.97
CA LEU A 756 -10.77 35.38 -3.57
C LEU A 756 -11.45 36.21 -2.49
N ASN A 757 -12.78 36.25 -2.48
CA ASN A 757 -13.57 36.97 -1.48
C ASN A 757 -13.57 36.31 -0.10
N ASP A 758 -13.30 35.02 -0.04
CA ASP A 758 -13.27 34.23 1.19
C ASP A 758 -11.85 34.12 1.77
N LEU A 759 -10.82 34.49 1.00
CA LEU A 759 -9.45 34.59 1.51
C LEU A 759 -9.34 35.71 2.55
N ALA A 760 -8.48 35.47 3.56
CA ALA A 760 -8.13 36.50 4.52
C ALA A 760 -7.47 37.69 3.82
N THR A 761 -7.45 38.86 4.45
CA THR A 761 -6.65 39.98 3.94
C THR A 761 -5.19 39.74 4.25
N GLY A 762 -4.31 39.89 3.25
CA GLY A 762 -2.87 39.69 3.43
C GLY A 762 -2.16 39.12 2.21
N TRP A 763 -0.90 38.74 2.42
CA TRP A 763 -0.11 38.02 1.44
C TRP A 763 -0.46 36.54 1.47
N HIS A 764 -0.82 36.03 0.30
CA HIS A 764 -1.09 34.63 0.02
C HIS A 764 -0.01 34.06 -0.90
N THR A 765 0.13 32.74 -0.88
CA THR A 765 1.03 32.03 -1.81
C THR A 765 0.22 31.11 -2.69
N LEU A 766 0.18 31.40 -3.99
CA LEU A 766 -0.30 30.47 -4.99
C LEU A 766 0.79 29.45 -5.28
N THR A 767 0.48 28.16 -5.21
CA THR A 767 1.36 27.07 -5.61
C THR A 767 0.71 26.28 -6.73
N VAL A 768 1.45 26.05 -7.82
CA VAL A 768 0.99 25.27 -8.98
C VAL A 768 1.64 23.89 -8.97
N TYR A 769 0.80 22.86 -9.10
CA TYR A 769 1.16 21.45 -9.19
C TYR A 769 0.86 20.93 -10.59
N TYR A 770 1.89 20.52 -11.33
CA TYR A 770 1.76 20.21 -12.76
C TYR A 770 1.32 18.77 -13.09
N ASP A 771 1.60 17.78 -12.23
CA ASP A 771 1.26 16.38 -12.50
C ASP A 771 0.57 15.71 -11.30
N THR A 772 1.28 15.51 -10.18
CA THR A 772 0.69 14.96 -8.96
C THR A 772 0.86 15.94 -7.82
N MET A 773 -0.20 16.17 -7.05
CA MET A 773 -0.11 16.93 -5.81
C MET A 773 1.03 16.39 -4.94
N PHE A 774 2.00 17.26 -4.65
CA PHE A 774 3.13 17.03 -3.74
C PHE A 774 4.30 16.14 -4.22
N GLN A 775 4.41 15.84 -5.51
CA GLN A 775 5.67 15.27 -6.04
C GLN A 775 6.07 16.02 -7.32
N ASN A 776 7.23 16.70 -7.27
CA ASN A 776 7.98 17.33 -8.39
C ASN A 776 7.61 18.79 -8.77
N PRO A 777 8.55 19.58 -9.37
CA PRO A 777 8.84 20.94 -8.93
C PRO A 777 7.62 21.85 -8.97
N ASN A 778 7.21 22.28 -7.78
CA ASN A 778 6.17 23.27 -7.63
C ASN A 778 6.77 24.66 -7.87
N ARG A 779 6.00 25.51 -8.53
CA ARG A 779 6.29 26.94 -8.59
C ARG A 779 5.27 27.67 -7.75
N SER A 780 5.77 28.57 -6.94
CA SER A 780 4.96 29.42 -6.09
C SER A 780 5.17 30.86 -6.46
N ILE A 781 4.10 31.62 -6.41
CA ILE A 781 4.14 33.07 -6.49
C ILE A 781 3.29 33.62 -5.36
N GLN A 782 3.74 34.72 -4.76
CA GLN A 782 2.92 35.40 -3.77
C GLN A 782 1.88 36.25 -4.49
N PHE A 783 0.75 36.51 -3.85
CA PHE A 783 -0.16 37.54 -4.30
C PHE A 783 -0.83 38.16 -3.09
N TYR A 784 -1.25 39.41 -3.21
CA TYR A 784 -1.85 40.15 -2.13
C TYR A 784 -3.37 40.20 -2.29
N VAL A 785 -4.11 39.88 -1.23
CA VAL A 785 -5.56 40.08 -1.15
C VAL A 785 -5.80 41.25 -0.20
N GLY A 786 -6.25 42.38 -0.76
CA GLY A 786 -6.55 43.57 0.01
C GLY A 786 -7.87 43.46 0.80
N PRO A 787 -8.10 44.36 1.77
CA PRO A 787 -9.31 44.35 2.55
C PRO A 787 -10.55 44.65 1.70
N SER A 788 -11.66 44.02 2.05
CA SER A 788 -12.96 44.19 1.42
C SER A 788 -13.93 44.88 2.36
N LEU A 789 -14.93 45.57 1.80
CA LEU A 789 -16.05 46.14 2.53
C LEU A 789 -17.35 45.82 1.80
N LYS A 790 -18.28 45.16 2.48
CA LYS A 790 -19.55 44.70 1.89
C LYS A 790 -20.72 45.12 2.75
N ALA A 791 -21.84 45.50 2.12
CA ALA A 791 -23.09 45.71 2.83
C ALA A 791 -23.61 44.37 3.40
N VAL A 792 -24.12 44.39 4.63
CA VAL A 792 -24.58 43.17 5.32
C VAL A 792 -25.97 42.77 4.86
N ASP A 793 -26.92 43.71 4.88
CA ASP A 793 -28.32 43.43 4.54
C ASP A 793 -28.72 44.12 3.22
N THR A 794 -28.40 45.41 3.11
CA THR A 794 -28.72 46.23 1.95
C THR A 794 -27.74 47.39 1.85
N ASP A 795 -27.46 47.81 0.63
CA ASP A 795 -26.67 48.98 0.26
C ASP A 795 -27.55 50.23 0.07
N LYS A 796 -28.84 50.18 0.41
CA LYS A 796 -29.82 51.24 0.14
C LYS A 796 -30.47 51.77 1.40
N HIS A 797 -30.40 53.08 1.59
CA HIS A 797 -31.14 53.80 2.63
C HIS A 797 -32.25 54.65 2.02
N VAL A 798 -33.44 54.63 2.60
CA VAL A 798 -34.54 55.52 2.17
C VAL A 798 -34.48 56.81 2.99
N ILE A 799 -34.51 57.97 2.34
CA ILE A 799 -34.48 59.26 3.04
C ILE A 799 -35.63 59.36 4.07
N ASN A 800 -35.32 59.86 5.28
CA ASN A 800 -36.16 59.91 6.48
C ASN A 800 -36.48 58.56 7.14
N SER A 801 -35.88 57.46 6.68
CA SER A 801 -35.97 56.16 7.37
C SER A 801 -35.21 56.18 8.70
N SER A 802 -35.66 55.38 9.66
CA SER A 802 -34.97 55.11 10.93
C SER A 802 -33.99 53.93 10.85
N LYS A 803 -33.87 53.26 9.69
CA LYS A 803 -32.96 52.12 9.50
C LYS A 803 -31.52 52.60 9.33
N ASP A 804 -30.59 51.98 10.04
CA ASP A 804 -29.14 52.15 9.83
C ASP A 804 -28.68 51.32 8.62
N LEU A 805 -27.53 51.63 8.04
CA LEU A 805 -26.84 50.76 7.07
C LEU A 805 -25.65 50.09 7.71
N LYS A 806 -25.57 48.76 7.59
CA LYS A 806 -24.51 47.96 8.16
C LYS A 806 -23.61 47.39 7.07
N PHE A 807 -22.31 47.49 7.29
CA PHE A 807 -21.28 46.93 6.43
C PHE A 807 -20.33 46.07 7.26
N VAL A 808 -19.73 45.08 6.62
CA VAL A 808 -18.70 44.22 7.18
C VAL A 808 -17.42 44.40 6.38
N CYS A 809 -16.32 44.64 7.08
CA CYS A 809 -14.98 44.66 6.53
C CYS A 809 -14.32 43.29 6.75
N SER A 810 -13.50 42.83 5.82
CA SER A 810 -12.71 41.60 6.02
C SER A 810 -11.64 41.75 7.11
N ASP A 811 -11.24 42.99 7.42
CA ASP A 811 -10.25 43.31 8.46
C ASP A 811 -10.79 44.35 9.46
N THR A 812 -10.07 44.54 10.56
CA THR A 812 -10.43 45.45 11.64
C THR A 812 -10.34 46.89 11.14
N ILE A 813 -11.41 47.65 11.34
CA ILE A 813 -11.50 49.03 10.87
C ILE A 813 -10.80 49.95 11.87
N ASP A 814 -9.97 50.87 11.38
CA ASP A 814 -9.46 51.97 12.18
C ASP A 814 -10.56 53.05 12.32
N PRO A 815 -11.15 53.25 13.51
CA PRO A 815 -12.24 54.21 13.71
C PRO A 815 -11.84 55.65 13.35
N LYS A 816 -10.55 55.99 13.38
CA LYS A 816 -10.07 57.34 13.06
C LYS A 816 -10.09 57.65 11.57
N ASN A 817 -10.27 56.64 10.73
CA ASN A 817 -10.06 56.71 9.29
C ASN A 817 -11.28 56.17 8.51
N VAL A 818 -12.47 56.63 8.88
CA VAL A 818 -13.74 56.34 8.21
C VAL A 818 -14.25 57.60 7.53
N ARG A 819 -14.62 57.54 6.25
CA ARG A 819 -15.17 58.69 5.50
C ARG A 819 -16.17 58.26 4.43
N VAL A 820 -17.03 59.18 3.99
CA VAL A 820 -17.93 58.98 2.84
C VAL A 820 -17.58 59.97 1.74
N GLY A 821 -17.28 59.46 0.54
CA GLY A 821 -16.74 60.21 -0.59
C GLY A 821 -15.22 60.36 -0.56
N SER A 822 -14.67 61.11 -1.52
CA SER A 822 -13.22 61.30 -1.73
C SER A 822 -12.58 62.44 -0.92
N GLY A 823 -13.32 63.11 -0.04
CA GLY A 823 -12.86 64.28 0.72
C GLY A 823 -12.09 63.97 2.02
N ASN A 824 -11.64 65.04 2.72
CA ASN A 824 -10.96 64.98 4.02
C ASN A 824 -11.92 64.96 5.23
N GLY A 825 -13.21 64.77 5.00
CA GLY A 825 -14.24 64.75 6.05
C GLY A 825 -14.33 63.39 6.71
N TRP A 826 -13.59 63.21 7.81
CA TRP A 826 -13.67 62.03 8.67
C TRP A 826 -15.02 61.98 9.37
N LEU A 827 -15.62 60.79 9.45
CA LEU A 827 -16.81 60.57 10.25
C LEU A 827 -16.43 60.49 11.74
N GLU A 828 -17.37 60.83 12.59
CA GLU A 828 -17.25 60.75 14.05
C GLU A 828 -17.94 59.48 14.58
N GLU A 829 -17.18 58.67 15.33
CA GLU A 829 -17.70 57.45 15.96
C GLU A 829 -18.68 57.79 17.09
N GLY A 830 -19.74 56.98 17.22
CA GLY A 830 -20.87 57.19 18.12
C GLY A 830 -21.99 58.03 17.50
N SER A 831 -21.66 59.18 16.90
CA SER A 831 -22.67 60.12 16.38
C SER A 831 -23.08 59.83 14.93
N GLN A 832 -22.13 59.45 14.07
CA GLN A 832 -22.35 59.23 12.63
C GLN A 832 -22.21 57.76 12.23
N PHE A 833 -21.35 57.02 12.91
CA PHE A 833 -21.23 55.56 12.75
C PHE A 833 -20.88 54.89 14.08
N THR A 834 -21.04 53.58 14.16
CA THR A 834 -20.52 52.77 15.27
C THR A 834 -19.79 51.56 14.71
N ILE A 835 -18.65 51.20 15.29
CA ILE A 835 -17.99 49.92 15.01
C ILE A 835 -18.41 48.90 16.07
N SER A 836 -18.63 47.66 15.66
CA SER A 836 -19.11 46.58 16.53
C SER A 836 -18.53 45.23 16.13
N GLY A 837 -18.77 44.21 16.97
CA GLY A 837 -18.15 42.90 16.85
C GLY A 837 -16.66 42.96 17.17
N ASN A 838 -15.87 42.15 16.48
CA ASN A 838 -14.40 42.15 16.54
C ASN A 838 -13.74 43.36 15.83
N GLY A 839 -14.41 44.52 15.80
CA GLY A 839 -13.92 45.72 15.12
C GLY A 839 -14.13 45.74 13.60
N ARG A 840 -14.84 44.76 13.04
CA ARG A 840 -15.04 44.59 11.58
C ARG A 840 -16.38 45.07 11.05
N TYR A 841 -17.38 45.27 11.90
CA TYR A 841 -18.70 45.73 11.48
C TYR A 841 -18.84 47.22 11.70
N ILE A 842 -19.08 47.97 10.63
CA ILE A 842 -19.42 49.39 10.70
C ILE A 842 -20.90 49.59 10.41
N THR A 843 -21.56 50.36 11.28
CA THR A 843 -22.97 50.73 11.12
C THR A 843 -23.06 52.25 10.94
N LEU A 844 -23.44 52.71 9.75
CA LEU A 844 -23.74 54.11 9.48
C LEU A 844 -25.12 54.46 10.03
N LYS A 845 -25.18 55.50 10.85
CA LYS A 845 -26.41 55.88 11.56
C LYS A 845 -27.42 56.54 10.63
N ALA A 846 -28.69 56.20 10.79
CA ALA A 846 -29.81 56.74 10.04
C ALA A 846 -29.83 58.27 10.04
N LYS A 847 -29.48 58.90 11.17
CA LYS A 847 -29.36 60.37 11.29
C LYS A 847 -28.31 60.95 10.33
N PHE A 848 -27.15 60.30 10.21
CA PHE A 848 -26.10 60.69 9.26
C PHE A 848 -26.55 60.46 7.82
N LEU A 849 -27.14 59.29 7.53
CA LEU A 849 -27.64 58.93 6.20
C LEU A 849 -28.76 59.87 5.72
N ASN A 850 -29.66 60.30 6.62
CA ASN A 850 -30.74 61.25 6.33
C ASN A 850 -30.24 62.68 6.08
N ALA A 851 -29.00 62.99 6.44
CA ALA A 851 -28.35 64.26 6.15
C ALA A 851 -27.59 64.24 4.80
N ARG A 852 -27.81 63.22 3.97
CA ARG A 852 -27.27 63.12 2.60
C ARG A 852 -28.35 63.45 1.58
N THR A 853 -27.95 63.96 0.41
CA THR A 853 -28.85 64.21 -0.71
C THR A 853 -29.42 62.89 -1.23
N ALA A 854 -30.75 62.82 -1.33
CA ALA A 854 -31.46 61.66 -1.87
C ALA A 854 -31.38 61.59 -3.40
N GLY A 855 -31.39 60.36 -3.94
CA GLY A 855 -31.20 60.06 -5.37
C GLY A 855 -29.78 59.62 -5.73
N GLU A 856 -28.81 59.96 -4.88
CA GLU A 856 -27.37 59.85 -5.11
C GLU A 856 -26.75 58.55 -4.58
N THR A 857 -25.64 58.14 -5.20
CA THR A 857 -24.77 57.05 -4.74
C THR A 857 -23.54 57.64 -4.05
N TYR A 858 -23.20 57.09 -2.89
CA TYR A 858 -22.07 57.48 -2.08
C TYR A 858 -21.11 56.31 -1.91
N THR A 859 -19.83 56.60 -1.72
CA THR A 859 -18.81 55.59 -1.45
C THR A 859 -18.37 55.70 0.00
N LEU A 860 -18.64 54.69 0.81
CA LEU A 860 -18.04 54.53 2.14
C LEU A 860 -16.59 54.08 1.94
N ASN A 861 -15.63 54.80 2.49
CA ASN A 861 -14.22 54.43 2.54
C ASN A 861 -13.81 54.22 3.99
N VAL A 862 -13.18 53.09 4.27
CA VAL A 862 -12.62 52.78 5.59
C VAL A 862 -11.17 52.41 5.42
N LYS A 863 -10.34 52.84 6.37
CA LYS A 863 -8.98 52.32 6.52
C LYS A 863 -8.99 51.21 7.55
N THR A 864 -8.31 50.12 7.26
CA THR A 864 -8.09 49.05 8.22
C THR A 864 -6.99 49.44 9.21
N THR A 865 -6.92 48.76 10.35
CA THR A 865 -5.81 48.93 11.32
C THR A 865 -4.47 48.51 10.72
N SER A 866 -4.47 47.67 9.69
CA SER A 866 -3.30 47.33 8.86
C SER A 866 -2.83 48.48 7.96
N GLY A 867 -3.61 49.56 7.85
CA GLY A 867 -3.23 50.79 7.16
C GLY A 867 -3.71 50.89 5.71
N GLU A 868 -4.52 49.94 5.25
CA GLU A 868 -5.02 49.91 3.86
C GLU A 868 -6.44 50.43 3.73
N TRP A 869 -6.78 50.96 2.56
CA TRP A 869 -8.10 51.50 2.28
C TRP A 869 -8.97 50.47 1.56
N THR A 870 -10.22 50.36 1.97
CA THR A 870 -11.26 49.64 1.23
C THR A 870 -12.54 50.46 1.17
N SER A 871 -13.40 50.15 0.20
CA SER A 871 -14.59 50.96 -0.06
C SER A 871 -15.80 50.15 -0.49
N CYS A 872 -16.99 50.69 -0.22
CA CYS A 872 -18.27 50.10 -0.62
C CYS A 872 -19.24 51.21 -1.03
N ASN A 873 -19.92 51.03 -2.15
CA ASN A 873 -20.95 51.98 -2.59
C ASN A 873 -22.27 51.71 -1.86
N PHE A 874 -22.99 52.77 -1.53
CA PHE A 874 -24.36 52.71 -1.02
C PHE A 874 -25.18 53.87 -1.58
N ARG A 875 -26.50 53.70 -1.63
CA ARG A 875 -27.40 54.67 -2.26
C ARG A 875 -28.40 55.24 -1.28
N ILE A 876 -28.63 56.55 -1.37
CA ILE A 876 -29.74 57.21 -0.67
C ILE A 876 -30.90 57.33 -1.65
N LEU A 877 -31.99 56.64 -1.40
CA LEU A 877 -33.19 56.66 -2.24
C LEU A 877 -34.13 57.77 -1.79
N THR A 878 -34.74 58.46 -2.76
CA THR A 878 -35.96 59.23 -2.50
C THR A 878 -37.11 58.29 -2.11
N THR A 879 -38.10 58.80 -1.39
CA THR A 879 -39.30 58.02 -1.03
C THR A 879 -40.00 57.43 -2.27
N ALA A 880 -39.98 58.16 -3.40
CA ALA A 880 -40.52 57.68 -4.67
C ALA A 880 -39.71 56.52 -5.28
N GLN A 881 -38.37 56.61 -5.27
CA GLN A 881 -37.50 55.53 -5.77
C GLN A 881 -37.62 54.24 -4.93
N ALA A 882 -37.80 54.38 -3.61
CA ALA A 882 -38.06 53.26 -2.73
C ALA A 882 -39.41 52.59 -2.99
N ALA A 883 -40.44 53.37 -3.36
CA ALA A 883 -41.76 52.85 -3.71
C ALA A 883 -41.79 52.11 -5.07
N SER A 884 -40.88 52.45 -5.99
CA SER A 884 -40.71 51.75 -7.28
C SER A 884 -39.83 50.50 -7.23
N SER A 885 -39.18 50.20 -6.09
CA SER A 885 -38.37 49.00 -5.89
C SER A 885 -39.23 47.93 -5.18
N PRO A 886 -39.34 46.67 -5.67
CA PRO A 886 -40.15 45.66 -5.00
C PRO A 886 -39.63 45.40 -3.58
N ARG A 887 -40.48 45.62 -2.56
CA ARG A 887 -40.15 45.33 -1.16
C ARG A 887 -40.14 43.81 -0.96
N THR A 888 -38.97 43.21 -0.81
CA THR A 888 -38.83 41.87 -0.22
C THR A 888 -38.57 42.02 1.29
N GLY A 889 -39.54 41.61 2.10
CA GLY A 889 -39.40 41.51 3.55
C GLY A 889 -40.01 42.67 4.32
N ASP A 890 -41.30 42.53 4.67
CA ASP A 890 -41.96 42.94 5.92
C ASP A 890 -43.48 42.92 5.70
N ASN A 891 -44.12 41.79 6.02
CA ASN A 891 -45.54 41.55 6.37
C ASN A 891 -46.68 42.38 5.72
N SER A 892 -46.55 42.79 4.45
CA SER A 892 -47.58 43.63 3.79
C SER A 892 -48.44 42.89 2.75
N ASN A 893 -48.17 41.60 2.47
CA ASN A 893 -48.90 40.84 1.44
C ASN A 893 -49.85 39.76 1.98
N ILE A 894 -50.00 39.60 3.30
CA ILE A 894 -51.05 38.74 3.87
C ILE A 894 -52.46 39.28 3.59
N GLY A 895 -52.63 40.61 3.58
CA GLY A 895 -53.91 41.25 3.25
C GLY A 895 -54.33 40.99 1.80
N LEU A 896 -53.39 40.98 0.86
CA LEU A 896 -53.68 40.73 -0.55
C LEU A 896 -54.08 39.26 -0.80
N TRP A 897 -53.45 38.31 -0.11
CA TRP A 897 -53.83 36.89 -0.14
C TRP A 897 -55.16 36.60 0.56
N LEU A 898 -55.49 37.32 1.64
CA LEU A 898 -56.80 37.21 2.31
C LEU A 898 -57.93 37.81 1.48
N VAL A 899 -57.69 38.89 0.74
CA VAL A 899 -58.65 39.44 -0.23
C VAL A 899 -58.82 38.49 -1.41
N PHE A 900 -57.74 37.84 -1.87
CA PHE A 900 -57.82 36.83 -2.93
C PHE A 900 -58.63 35.59 -2.49
N MET A 901 -58.49 35.13 -1.24
CA MET A 901 -59.29 34.02 -0.68
C MET A 901 -60.73 34.41 -0.32
N ALA A 902 -61.00 35.68 0.01
CA ALA A 902 -62.36 36.17 0.25
C ALA A 902 -63.18 36.40 -1.04
N VAL A 903 -62.50 36.62 -2.17
CA VAL A 903 -63.15 36.79 -3.49
C VAL A 903 -63.43 35.45 -4.18
N SER A 904 -62.74 34.37 -3.82
CA SER A 904 -62.98 33.00 -4.31
C SER A 904 -63.96 32.22 -3.42
N GLY A 905 -65.14 32.79 -3.18
CA GLY A 905 -66.11 32.35 -2.18
C GLY A 905 -66.54 30.88 -2.21
N GLY A 906 -66.84 30.36 -1.02
CA GLY A 906 -67.55 29.08 -0.80
C GLY A 906 -67.55 28.68 0.68
N ALA A 907 -68.58 29.10 1.41
CA ALA A 907 -68.74 28.99 2.87
C ALA A 907 -68.84 27.56 3.43
N VAL A 908 -68.26 27.32 4.62
CA VAL A 908 -68.90 26.54 5.72
C VAL A 908 -68.42 27.10 7.07
N ALA A 909 -69.37 27.26 7.98
CA ALA A 909 -69.25 27.90 9.28
C ALA A 909 -69.06 26.91 10.45
N VAL A 910 -68.62 27.45 11.61
CA VAL A 910 -68.78 26.93 13.00
C VAL A 910 -67.83 25.76 13.39
N ALA A 911 -67.07 25.70 14.50
CA ALA A 911 -66.95 26.45 15.76
C ALA A 911 -65.50 26.37 16.29
N LEU A 912 -65.03 27.41 16.98
CA LEU A 912 -63.82 27.43 17.81
C LEU A 912 -64.17 27.23 19.30
N PRO A 913 -63.43 26.42 20.08
CA PRO A 913 -63.39 26.54 21.53
C PRO A 913 -62.45 27.66 21.95
N LYS A 914 -62.94 28.49 22.88
CA LYS A 914 -62.29 29.65 23.49
C LYS A 914 -61.01 29.27 24.24
N LEU A 915 -59.90 29.94 23.93
CA LEU A 915 -58.76 30.06 24.85
C LEU A 915 -58.89 31.36 25.66
N LYS A 916 -58.79 31.17 26.98
CA LYS A 916 -58.94 32.18 28.02
C LYS A 916 -57.83 33.23 27.98
N LYS A 917 -58.24 34.40 28.44
CA LYS A 917 -57.50 35.66 28.59
C LYS A 917 -56.83 35.73 29.97
N GLY A 918 -55.62 36.27 30.00
CA GLY A 918 -54.92 36.92 31.12
C GLY A 918 -53.59 37.43 30.53
N LYS A 919 -53.29 38.72 30.33
CA LYS A 919 -53.18 39.86 31.27
C LYS A 919 -52.40 39.42 32.52
N ASP A 920 -51.19 39.90 32.77
CA ASP A 920 -50.70 41.29 32.60
C ASP A 920 -49.58 41.52 31.58
#